data_AF-R9X991-F1
#
_entry.id   AF-R9X991-F1
#
_cell.length_a   1.000
_cell.length_b   1.000
_cell.length_c   1.000
_cell.angle_alpha   90.00
_cell.angle_beta   90.00
_cell.angle_gamma   90.00
#
_symmetry.space_group_name_H-M   'P 1'
#
loop_
_entity.id
_entity.type
_entity.pdbx_description
1 polymer ?
#
loop_
_entity_poly.entity_id
_entity_poly.type
_entity_poly.pdbx_seq_one_letter_code
_entity_poly.pdbx_strand_id
1 'polypeptide(L)'
;MNFCSKNAQVYYIPVGLTSLQKDLIEILLCMHAESFLEEFEPNEAVMQSEKQIKAEKESEAMEGLGLGPLTPTQMNTMLLRHLRAVANHPCLLVDHYMPRKFLLMEPGEELIAMSEKFRVLNQIMEAILSRRRRQRPLQMVLVSHSVKELDLIEGFMLGKMVKIKRLSGTSLFDEKHQYTDRSTGAADSNGTLTSGSTLKDTSPASVEGKLSSGEAGAGYTVGGIKDDYDYQNSRRHTRTADDEVERQCDNEDWLFLATTTHLTHCTDLFDQYDIDVVLSFDPLLDESLPALRSVRKQTKPVPLVKLFVQDSAEHFMLTRGISAEREEEHLYDAVGYFIKNRGVHRERMSMTPAALTEMITMLLENCESPTDLTGTKLTDTPSELSIVEALSQRIMLLKLNHTPYELPLQSGAFNMKSYQLKLKQLIYARLEACQREQECKRAYILDRRMQETANLNRLDDVNAEAGRMFQSLKDEEKLVVDSERRLERTRDEHERLREKSALLRRRKAELEELLASSDLDSRITSKRARLAGLQQQLIPLEQENAAIADSNEELRTRYQTRSSHAANLSSLLVSLRERKAALTKESTGPVTCWMAASATEEHDRLELELNELAQQRQFLQKYIDTMKSQYAITNLDELNRTQHNKSGTATSRVRTTRATSPTYI
;
A
#
# COMPACT_ATOMS: atom_id res chain seq x y z
N MET A 1 3.04 37.49 23.12
CA MET A 1 4.35 37.27 23.76
C MET A 1 4.81 35.88 23.36
N ASN A 2 5.94 35.77 22.67
CA ASN A 2 6.44 34.51 22.12
C ASN A 2 7.13 33.70 23.22
N PHE A 3 6.43 32.74 23.81
CA PHE A 3 7.05 31.73 24.69
C PHE A 3 7.72 30.65 23.85
N CYS A 4 8.85 30.99 23.23
CA CYS A 4 9.74 29.98 22.64
C CYS A 4 10.64 29.43 23.77
N SER A 5 10.13 28.42 24.48
CA SER A 5 10.96 27.54 25.29
C SER A 5 11.80 26.69 24.33
N LYS A 6 13.12 26.97 24.27
CA LYS A 6 14.09 26.26 23.41
C LYS A 6 14.22 24.75 23.70
N ASN A 7 13.46 24.20 24.65
CA ASN A 7 13.41 22.78 24.99
C ASN A 7 12.08 22.10 24.64
N ALA A 8 11.11 22.81 24.04
CA ALA A 8 9.81 22.27 23.72
C ALA A 8 9.70 21.91 22.23
N GLN A 9 10.11 20.69 21.86
CA GLN A 9 9.85 20.12 20.52
C GLN A 9 8.33 19.88 20.32
N VAL A 10 7.60 20.94 19.98
CA VAL A 10 6.16 20.89 19.67
C VAL A 10 6.01 21.17 18.18
N TYR A 11 5.36 20.23 17.48
CA TYR A 11 5.15 20.30 16.04
C TYR A 11 3.65 20.35 15.76
N TYR A 12 3.26 21.21 14.82
CA TYR A 12 1.88 21.35 14.40
C TYR A 12 1.73 20.86 12.95
N ILE A 13 0.80 19.94 12.73
CA ILE A 13 0.49 19.42 11.40
C ILE A 13 -0.89 19.97 10.99
N PRO A 14 -0.95 20.88 9.99
CA PRO A 14 -2.21 21.36 9.45
C PRO A 14 -2.89 20.26 8.63
N VAL A 15 -4.18 20.09 8.85
CA VAL A 15 -5.04 19.10 8.18
C VAL A 15 -6.18 19.82 7.48
N GLY A 16 -6.60 19.33 6.31
CA GLY A 16 -7.77 19.83 5.59
C GLY A 16 -9.10 19.26 6.10
N LEU A 17 -10.17 19.49 5.34
CA LEU A 17 -11.48 18.89 5.54
C LEU A 17 -11.89 18.09 4.31
N THR A 18 -12.46 16.89 4.51
CA THR A 18 -13.04 16.07 3.43
C THR A 18 -14.31 16.73 2.88
N SER A 19 -14.74 16.31 1.69
CA SER A 19 -16.01 16.78 1.10
C SER A 19 -17.21 16.47 2.00
N LEU A 20 -17.20 15.33 2.69
CA LEU A 20 -18.25 14.96 3.64
C LEU A 20 -18.23 15.86 4.89
N GLN A 21 -17.05 16.12 5.45
CA GLN A 21 -16.91 17.05 6.58
C GLN A 21 -17.40 18.45 6.22
N LYS A 22 -17.08 18.95 5.02
CA LYS A 22 -17.56 20.23 4.50
C LYS A 22 -19.09 20.26 4.40
N ASP A 23 -19.69 19.23 3.80
CA ASP A 23 -21.16 19.14 3.66
C ASP A 23 -21.86 19.15 5.02
N LEU A 24 -21.35 18.41 6.01
CA LEU A 24 -21.92 18.37 7.37
C LEU A 24 -21.75 19.70 8.11
N ILE A 25 -20.59 20.36 7.96
CA ILE A 25 -20.35 21.68 8.53
C ILE A 25 -21.35 22.70 7.97
N GLU A 26 -21.60 22.69 6.67
CA GLU A 26 -22.58 23.61 6.06
C GLU A 26 -24.01 23.34 6.56
N ILE A 27 -24.40 22.07 6.72
CA ILE A 27 -25.69 21.71 7.34
C ILE A 27 -25.80 22.28 8.76
N LEU A 28 -24.73 22.16 9.56
CA LEU A 28 -24.70 22.70 10.91
C LEU A 28 -24.76 24.24 10.90
N LEU A 29 -23.99 24.90 10.04
CA LEU A 29 -24.02 26.36 9.93
C LEU A 29 -25.41 26.88 9.52
N CYS A 30 -26.08 26.24 8.56
CA CYS A 30 -27.43 26.62 8.15
C CYS A 30 -28.49 26.40 9.24
N MET A 31 -28.27 25.46 10.16
CA MET A 31 -29.15 25.24 11.31
C MET A 31 -28.95 26.24 12.44
N HIS A 32 -27.71 26.71 12.64
CA HIS A 32 -27.35 27.63 13.72
C HIS A 32 -27.25 29.10 13.27
N ALA A 33 -27.46 29.39 11.99
CA ALA A 33 -27.26 30.73 11.41
C ALA A 33 -28.08 31.82 12.11
N GLU A 34 -29.37 31.58 12.38
CA GLU A 34 -30.25 32.55 13.05
C GLU A 34 -29.78 32.81 14.49
N SER A 35 -29.58 31.74 15.28
CA SER A 35 -29.13 31.83 16.67
C SER A 35 -27.73 32.45 16.82
N PHE A 36 -26.85 32.26 15.83
CA PHE A 36 -25.53 32.88 15.82
C PHE A 36 -25.61 34.38 15.52
N LEU A 37 -26.45 34.79 14.56
CA LEU A 37 -26.62 36.20 14.20
C LEU A 37 -27.31 37.00 15.32
N GLU A 38 -28.27 36.39 16.03
CA GLU A 38 -28.94 37.01 17.19
C GLU A 38 -27.97 37.44 18.30
N GLU A 39 -26.91 36.66 18.53
CA GLU A 39 -25.93 36.94 19.60
C GLU A 39 -24.68 37.67 19.10
N PHE A 40 -24.27 37.48 17.84
CA PHE A 40 -23.07 38.09 17.28
C PHE A 40 -23.27 39.58 16.94
N GLU A 41 -24.42 39.95 16.38
CA GLU A 41 -24.77 41.33 16.02
C GLU A 41 -26.24 41.65 16.37
N PRO A 42 -26.55 41.97 17.65
CA PRO A 42 -27.91 42.23 18.09
C PRO A 42 -28.59 43.42 17.41
N ASN A 43 -27.83 44.28 16.70
CA ASN A 43 -28.35 45.47 16.03
C ASN A 43 -28.81 45.25 14.57
N GLU A 44 -28.33 44.22 13.85
CA GLU A 44 -28.78 43.94 12.47
C GLU A 44 -29.93 42.92 12.41
N ALA A 45 -29.99 41.97 13.35
CA ALA A 45 -31.04 40.94 13.42
C ALA A 45 -32.47 41.49 13.67
N VAL A 46 -32.57 42.68 14.28
CA VAL A 46 -33.85 43.37 14.53
C VAL A 46 -34.51 43.88 13.24
N MET A 47 -33.75 44.08 12.14
CA MET A 47 -34.29 44.61 10.89
C MET A 47 -34.84 43.55 9.91
N GLN A 48 -34.47 42.27 10.08
CA GLN A 48 -34.95 41.18 9.20
C GLN A 48 -36.02 40.30 9.86
N SER A 49 -35.99 40.15 11.20
CA SER A 49 -37.00 39.40 11.95
C SER A 49 -38.40 40.04 11.89
N GLU A 50 -38.50 41.38 11.82
CA GLU A 50 -39.79 42.08 11.73
C GLU A 50 -40.57 41.81 10.43
N LYS A 51 -39.93 41.34 9.36
CA LYS A 51 -40.60 41.04 8.08
C LYS A 51 -41.12 39.60 7.96
N GLN A 52 -40.66 38.65 8.78
CA GLN A 52 -41.14 37.26 8.77
C GLN A 52 -42.05 36.90 9.96
N ILE A 53 -41.95 37.60 11.10
CA ILE A 53 -42.75 37.31 12.31
C ILE A 53 -44.27 37.53 12.12
N LYS A 54 -44.71 38.21 11.05
CA LYS A 54 -46.15 38.39 10.76
C LYS A 54 -46.81 37.27 9.92
N ALA A 55 -46.07 36.27 9.44
CA ALA A 55 -46.64 35.26 8.54
C ALA A 55 -46.99 33.90 9.19
N GLU A 56 -46.45 33.55 10.35
CA GLU A 56 -46.61 32.19 10.91
C GLU A 56 -47.02 32.17 12.40
N LYS A 57 -47.80 33.17 12.84
CA LYS A 57 -48.62 32.99 14.05
C LYS A 57 -49.84 32.16 13.68
N GLU A 58 -49.68 30.84 13.65
CA GLU A 58 -50.70 29.81 13.93
C GLU A 58 -50.21 28.44 13.43
N SER A 59 -49.37 27.77 14.22
CA SER A 59 -49.36 26.31 14.23
C SER A 59 -48.91 25.78 15.58
N GLU A 60 -49.94 25.46 16.36
CA GLU A 60 -50.06 24.33 17.30
C GLU A 60 -48.90 24.13 18.28
N ALA A 61 -49.05 24.76 19.45
CA ALA A 61 -48.43 24.33 20.69
C ALA A 61 -48.86 22.89 21.00
N MET A 62 -48.01 21.92 20.65
CA MET A 62 -48.16 20.55 21.12
C MET A 62 -47.60 20.48 22.55
N GLU A 63 -48.47 20.70 23.54
CA GLU A 63 -48.20 20.41 24.95
C GLU A 63 -47.90 18.92 25.13
N GLY A 64 -46.62 18.59 25.29
CA GLY A 64 -46.16 17.32 25.79
C GLY A 64 -44.92 17.57 26.66
N LEU A 65 -44.85 16.94 27.83
CA LEU A 65 -43.78 16.99 28.84
C LEU A 65 -42.35 16.90 28.24
N GLY A 66 -41.88 18.00 27.67
CA GLY A 66 -40.63 18.13 26.94
C GLY A 66 -39.82 19.27 27.50
N LEU A 67 -38.50 19.07 27.56
CA LEU A 67 -37.53 20.14 27.84
C LEU A 67 -37.85 21.37 26.99
N GLY A 68 -37.81 22.55 27.60
CA GLY A 68 -38.10 23.81 26.92
C GLY A 68 -37.17 24.11 25.73
N PRO A 69 -37.48 25.15 24.94
CA PRO A 69 -36.67 25.53 23.79
C PRO A 69 -35.24 25.86 24.20
N LEU A 70 -34.28 25.44 23.38
CA LEU A 70 -32.86 25.73 23.57
C LEU A 70 -32.63 27.24 23.45
N THR A 71 -31.83 27.78 24.36
CA THR A 71 -31.42 29.19 24.28
C THR A 71 -30.37 29.40 23.19
N PRO A 72 -30.25 30.61 22.60
CA PRO A 72 -29.25 30.89 21.58
C PRO A 72 -27.80 30.59 22.06
N THR A 73 -27.46 30.93 23.31
CA THR A 73 -26.17 30.55 23.94
C THR A 73 -25.92 29.05 23.95
N GLN A 74 -26.94 28.24 24.32
CA GLN A 74 -26.85 26.78 24.30
C GLN A 74 -26.68 26.24 22.88
N MET A 75 -27.37 26.84 21.90
CA MET A 75 -27.22 26.49 20.48
C MET A 75 -25.81 26.79 19.97
N ASN A 76 -25.26 27.97 20.26
CA ASN A 76 -23.92 28.37 19.84
C ASN A 76 -22.81 27.54 20.51
N THR A 77 -22.99 27.18 21.79
CA THR A 77 -22.09 26.24 22.48
C THR A 77 -22.15 24.84 21.84
N MET A 78 -23.36 24.40 21.47
CA MET A 78 -23.57 23.14 20.76
C MET A 78 -22.95 23.16 19.36
N LEU A 79 -23.03 24.30 18.65
CA LEU A 79 -22.40 24.51 17.35
C LEU A 79 -20.89 24.29 17.43
N LEU A 80 -20.18 24.94 18.37
CA LEU A 80 -18.74 24.75 18.50
C LEU A 80 -18.36 23.30 18.80
N ARG A 81 -19.11 22.64 19.70
CA ARG A 81 -18.91 21.22 20.02
C ARG A 81 -19.12 20.33 18.80
N HIS A 82 -20.15 20.59 17.99
CA HIS A 82 -20.40 19.84 16.76
C HIS A 82 -19.38 20.12 15.66
N LEU A 83 -18.93 21.37 15.51
CA LEU A 83 -17.86 21.73 14.57
C LEU A 83 -16.56 21.00 14.94
N ARG A 84 -16.20 20.96 16.22
CA ARG A 84 -15.07 20.16 16.75
C ARG A 84 -15.25 18.67 16.46
N ALA A 85 -16.43 18.12 16.75
CA ALA A 85 -16.74 16.71 16.49
C ALA A 85 -16.59 16.36 15.00
N VAL A 86 -17.15 17.16 14.09
CA VAL A 86 -17.04 16.93 12.63
C VAL A 86 -15.61 17.13 12.13
N ALA A 87 -14.89 18.13 12.64
CA ALA A 87 -13.47 18.37 12.33
C ALA A 87 -12.59 17.18 12.72
N ASN A 88 -12.91 16.48 13.82
CA ASN A 88 -12.25 15.25 14.22
C ASN A 88 -12.69 14.05 13.38
N HIS A 89 -13.98 13.73 13.36
CA HIS A 89 -14.53 12.66 12.55
C HIS A 89 -16.06 12.79 12.35
N PRO A 90 -16.61 12.66 11.13
CA PRO A 90 -18.06 12.72 10.86
C PRO A 90 -18.93 11.81 11.75
N CYS A 91 -18.46 10.60 12.05
CA CYS A 91 -19.20 9.64 12.89
C CYS A 91 -19.43 10.09 14.34
N LEU A 92 -18.73 11.14 14.81
CA LEU A 92 -18.93 11.67 16.16
C LEU A 92 -20.17 12.56 16.26
N LEU A 93 -20.71 13.02 15.12
CA LEU A 93 -21.88 13.90 15.09
C LEU A 93 -23.20 13.13 15.26
N VAL A 94 -23.34 11.97 14.61
CA VAL A 94 -24.56 11.16 14.65
C VAL A 94 -24.19 9.70 14.87
N ASP A 95 -24.71 9.10 15.95
CA ASP A 95 -24.43 7.72 16.33
C ASP A 95 -24.83 6.68 15.24
N HIS A 96 -25.74 7.04 14.33
CA HIS A 96 -26.10 6.20 13.17
C HIS A 96 -24.96 6.02 12.15
N TYR A 97 -24.00 6.95 12.10
CA TYR A 97 -22.81 6.83 11.26
C TYR A 97 -21.74 5.94 11.88
N MET A 98 -21.89 5.56 13.16
CA MET A 98 -20.93 4.72 13.84
C MET A 98 -21.05 3.27 13.31
N PRO A 99 -19.97 2.68 12.76
CA PRO A 99 -20.00 1.29 12.32
C PRO A 99 -20.41 0.37 13.47
N ARG A 100 -21.47 -0.42 13.28
CA ARG A 100 -21.96 -1.34 14.33
C ARG A 100 -21.01 -2.52 14.60
N LYS A 101 -19.99 -2.69 13.76
CA LYS A 101 -19.03 -3.81 13.80
C LYS A 101 -17.60 -3.30 13.62
N PHE A 102 -17.06 -2.60 14.61
CA PHE A 102 -15.67 -2.11 14.62
C PHE A 102 -14.61 -3.22 14.52
N LEU A 103 -14.97 -4.46 14.87
CA LEU A 103 -14.07 -5.61 14.86
C LEU A 103 -13.93 -6.28 13.48
N LEU A 104 -14.72 -5.86 12.47
CA LEU A 104 -14.54 -6.34 11.10
C LEU A 104 -13.50 -5.47 10.38
N MET A 105 -12.74 -6.05 9.44
CA MET A 105 -11.71 -5.31 8.70
C MET A 105 -12.26 -4.32 7.65
N GLU A 106 -13.49 -4.50 7.20
CA GLU A 106 -14.16 -3.67 6.18
C GLU A 106 -14.29 -2.16 6.55
N PRO A 107 -14.65 -1.76 7.79
CA PRO A 107 -14.78 -0.34 8.16
C PRO A 107 -13.47 0.47 8.18
N GLY A 108 -12.30 -0.15 8.13
CA GLY A 108 -11.03 0.57 8.26
C GLY A 108 -10.81 1.61 7.16
N GLU A 109 -10.98 1.23 5.90
CA GLU A 109 -10.77 2.14 4.75
C GLU A 109 -11.85 3.21 4.66
N GLU A 110 -13.11 2.87 4.97
CA GLU A 110 -14.22 3.82 4.99
C GLU A 110 -14.03 4.89 6.08
N LEU A 111 -13.61 4.50 7.28
CA LEU A 111 -13.31 5.43 8.37
C LEU A 111 -12.16 6.40 7.98
N ILE A 112 -11.12 5.89 7.31
CA ILE A 112 -10.01 6.72 6.81
C ILE A 112 -10.50 7.72 5.75
N ALA A 113 -11.37 7.28 4.83
CA ALA A 113 -11.88 8.12 3.75
C ALA A 113 -12.82 9.24 4.23
N MET A 114 -13.48 9.07 5.38
CA MET A 114 -14.44 10.04 5.92
C MET A 114 -13.77 11.24 6.60
N SER A 115 -12.59 11.07 7.21
CA SER A 115 -11.88 12.14 7.94
C SER A 115 -10.44 12.33 7.47
N GLU A 116 -10.08 13.58 7.16
CA GLU A 116 -8.72 13.92 6.74
C GLU A 116 -7.73 13.76 7.90
N LYS A 117 -8.14 13.97 9.16
CA LYS A 117 -7.28 13.70 10.34
C LYS A 117 -6.93 12.22 10.43
N PHE A 118 -7.88 11.32 10.13
CA PHE A 118 -7.62 9.88 10.09
C PHE A 118 -6.77 9.47 8.89
N ARG A 119 -6.92 10.15 7.74
CA ARG A 119 -6.03 9.96 6.58
C ARG A 119 -4.58 10.32 6.90
N VAL A 120 -4.35 11.46 7.55
CA VAL A 120 -3.01 11.88 8.01
C VAL A 120 -2.50 10.93 9.08
N LEU A 121 -3.31 10.53 10.07
CA LEU A 121 -2.92 9.53 11.06
C LEU A 121 -2.50 8.21 10.39
N ASN A 122 -3.25 7.75 9.38
CA ASN A 122 -2.89 6.52 8.67
C ASN A 122 -1.53 6.63 7.98
N GLN A 123 -1.25 7.75 7.33
CA GLN A 123 0.06 8.00 6.72
C GLN A 123 1.17 8.06 7.78
N ILE A 124 0.90 8.68 8.95
CA ILE A 124 1.85 8.72 10.06
C ILE A 124 2.14 7.29 10.54
N MET A 125 1.10 6.50 10.79
CA MET A 125 1.23 5.12 11.26
C MET A 125 1.92 4.21 10.24
N GLU A 126 1.62 4.34 8.95
CA GLU A 126 2.30 3.60 7.89
C GLU A 126 3.78 3.94 7.79
N ALA A 127 4.14 5.22 7.88
CA ALA A 127 5.54 5.66 7.91
C ALA A 127 6.30 5.11 9.13
N ILE A 128 5.64 5.05 10.29
CA ILE A 128 6.21 4.47 11.52
C ILE A 128 6.38 2.96 11.38
N LEU A 129 5.36 2.25 10.88
CA LEU A 129 5.38 0.78 10.77
C LEU A 129 6.33 0.26 9.69
N SER A 130 6.51 1.03 8.60
CA SER A 130 7.40 0.72 7.48
C SER A 130 8.87 1.12 7.69
N ARG A 131 9.23 1.57 8.90
CA ARG A 131 10.60 1.97 9.24
C ARG A 131 11.63 0.87 8.94
N ARG A 132 12.70 1.23 8.23
CA ARG A 132 13.80 0.32 7.81
C ARG A 132 14.64 -0.23 8.96
N ARG A 133 14.64 0.40 10.14
CA ARG A 133 15.44 0.00 11.32
C ARG A 133 14.54 -0.29 12.52
N ARG A 134 14.02 -1.52 12.65
CA ARG A 134 13.34 -2.03 13.85
C ARG A 134 14.37 -2.46 14.92
N GLN A 135 15.27 -1.56 15.31
CA GLN A 135 16.27 -1.88 16.35
C GLN A 135 15.70 -1.81 17.78
N ARG A 136 14.61 -1.07 17.99
CA ARG A 136 13.86 -1.01 19.26
C ARG A 136 12.35 -0.90 19.01
N PRO A 137 11.49 -1.50 19.85
CA PRO A 137 10.05 -1.24 19.80
C PRO A 137 9.79 0.23 20.09
N LEU A 138 8.93 0.87 19.30
CA LEU A 138 8.52 2.26 19.49
C LEU A 138 7.31 2.31 20.42
N GLN A 139 7.33 3.19 21.41
CA GLN A 139 6.22 3.45 22.31
C GLN A 139 5.59 4.81 21.99
N MET A 140 4.37 4.78 21.47
CA MET A 140 3.64 5.99 21.07
C MET A 140 2.45 6.22 21.97
N VAL A 141 2.17 7.49 22.27
CA VAL A 141 0.94 7.89 22.94
C VAL A 141 0.07 8.66 21.95
N LEU A 142 -1.21 8.30 21.87
CA LEU A 142 -2.22 9.09 21.18
C LEU A 142 -3.21 9.66 22.20
N VAL A 143 -3.31 10.99 22.20
CA VAL A 143 -4.23 11.74 23.05
C VAL A 143 -5.42 12.25 22.25
N SER A 144 -6.64 11.94 22.68
CA SER A 144 -7.88 12.48 22.11
C SER A 144 -8.70 13.24 23.16
N HIS A 145 -9.72 13.98 22.71
CA HIS A 145 -10.62 14.70 23.62
C HIS A 145 -11.77 13.80 24.11
N SER A 146 -12.31 12.96 23.21
CA SER A 146 -13.50 12.14 23.48
C SER A 146 -13.19 10.65 23.59
N VAL A 147 -13.89 9.96 24.50
CA VAL A 147 -13.87 8.49 24.61
C VAL A 147 -14.36 7.84 23.30
N LYS A 148 -15.37 8.43 22.64
CA LYS A 148 -15.87 7.95 21.34
C LYS A 148 -14.80 8.08 20.23
N GLU A 149 -13.91 9.07 20.33
CA GLU A 149 -12.78 9.19 19.39
C GLU A 149 -11.78 8.06 19.60
N LEU A 150 -11.51 7.68 20.86
CA LEU A 150 -10.65 6.54 21.15
C LEU A 150 -11.24 5.24 20.62
N ASP A 151 -12.56 5.05 20.70
CA ASP A 151 -13.24 3.88 20.12
C ASP A 151 -13.01 3.80 18.60
N LEU A 152 -13.11 4.94 17.89
CA LEU A 152 -12.86 5.00 16.45
C LEU A 152 -11.39 4.72 16.11
N ILE A 153 -10.45 5.25 16.90
CA ILE A 153 -9.02 5.05 16.72
C ILE A 153 -8.63 3.60 17.02
N GLU A 154 -9.15 3.03 18.10
CA GLU A 154 -8.96 1.63 18.46
C GLU A 154 -9.48 0.75 17.32
N GLY A 155 -10.73 0.95 16.87
CA GLY A 155 -11.30 0.24 15.72
C GLY A 155 -10.48 0.34 14.43
N PHE A 156 -9.90 1.51 14.16
CA PHE A 156 -9.01 1.73 13.01
C PHE A 156 -7.64 1.02 13.15
N MET A 157 -7.13 0.91 14.37
CA MET A 157 -5.84 0.29 14.66
C MET A 157 -5.93 -1.23 14.78
N LEU A 158 -7.13 -1.79 15.02
CA LEU A 158 -7.38 -3.22 15.02
C LEU A 158 -7.00 -3.84 13.66
N GLY A 159 -6.21 -4.91 13.70
CA GLY A 159 -5.70 -5.60 12.51
C GLY A 159 -4.37 -5.05 11.95
N LYS A 160 -3.82 -3.98 12.53
CA LYS A 160 -2.45 -3.52 12.27
C LYS A 160 -1.44 -4.22 13.20
N MET A 161 -0.18 -4.30 12.78
CA MET A 161 0.91 -4.94 13.55
C MET A 161 1.42 -4.02 14.67
N VAL A 162 0.56 -3.63 15.61
CA VAL A 162 0.86 -2.74 16.76
C VAL A 162 0.11 -3.24 17.99
N LYS A 163 0.79 -3.31 19.14
CA LYS A 163 0.14 -3.61 20.43
C LYS A 163 -0.58 -2.38 20.95
N ILE A 164 -1.87 -2.48 21.24
CA ILE A 164 -2.69 -1.35 21.71
C ILE A 164 -2.95 -1.52 23.20
N LYS A 165 -2.72 -0.47 23.98
CA LYS A 165 -3.14 -0.40 25.39
C LYS A 165 -3.93 0.87 25.64
N ARG A 166 -5.20 0.71 25.99
CA ARG A 166 -6.06 1.83 26.35
C ARG A 166 -5.88 2.17 27.82
N LEU A 167 -5.46 3.40 28.09
CA LEU A 167 -5.28 3.92 29.45
C LEU A 167 -6.54 4.62 29.96
N SER A 168 -7.43 5.05 29.06
CA SER A 168 -8.63 5.85 29.42
C SER A 168 -9.91 5.20 28.92
N GLY A 169 -10.84 4.92 29.83
CA GLY A 169 -12.10 4.24 29.53
C GLY A 169 -11.95 2.72 29.36
N THR A 170 -12.96 2.08 28.79
CA THR A 170 -12.98 0.63 28.53
C THR A 170 -12.52 0.34 27.10
N SER A 171 -11.63 -0.64 26.91
CA SER A 171 -11.23 -1.09 25.56
C SER A 171 -12.40 -1.74 24.82
N LEU A 172 -12.48 -1.54 23.51
CA LEU A 172 -13.41 -2.26 22.64
C LEU A 172 -13.03 -3.75 22.52
N PHE A 173 -11.73 -4.04 22.56
CA PHE A 173 -11.21 -5.41 22.52
C PHE A 173 -10.09 -5.56 23.56
N ASP A 174 -10.29 -6.45 24.53
CA ASP A 174 -9.28 -6.74 25.55
C ASP A 174 -8.35 -7.85 25.05
N GLU A 175 -7.25 -7.43 24.40
CA GLU A 175 -6.20 -8.33 23.92
C GLU A 175 -5.36 -8.94 25.05
N LYS A 176 -5.62 -8.58 26.33
CA LYS A 176 -4.85 -9.01 27.51
C LYS A 176 -3.34 -8.81 27.38
N HIS A 177 -2.90 -7.82 26.60
CA HIS A 177 -1.48 -7.49 26.46
C HIS A 177 -0.93 -6.98 27.79
N GLN A 178 -0.08 -7.79 28.44
CA GLN A 178 0.64 -7.37 29.64
C GLN A 178 1.88 -6.58 29.22
N TYR A 179 1.93 -5.31 29.61
CA TYR A 179 3.14 -4.50 29.49
C TYR A 179 4.10 -4.91 30.61
N THR A 180 5.30 -5.39 30.26
CA THR A 180 6.32 -5.79 31.23
C THR A 180 7.07 -4.56 31.75
N ASP A 181 6.93 -4.29 33.04
CA ASP A 181 7.58 -3.14 33.68
C ASP A 181 9.10 -3.28 33.72
N ARG A 182 9.80 -2.17 33.51
CA ARG A 182 11.27 -2.08 33.53
C ARG A 182 11.87 -2.12 34.95
N SER A 183 11.07 -2.36 35.99
CA SER A 183 11.48 -2.28 37.40
C SER A 183 11.72 -3.64 38.10
N THR A 184 11.44 -4.78 37.47
CA THR A 184 11.67 -6.11 38.08
C THR A 184 12.86 -6.84 37.46
N GLY A 185 13.97 -6.12 37.26
CA GLY A 185 15.21 -6.63 36.70
C GLY A 185 16.40 -6.56 37.66
N ALA A 186 16.20 -6.74 38.96
CA ALA A 186 17.28 -6.96 39.95
C ALA A 186 16.70 -7.30 41.34
N ALA A 187 16.34 -8.57 41.58
CA ALA A 187 16.37 -9.16 42.92
C ALA A 187 16.34 -10.68 42.81
N ASP A 188 17.20 -11.31 43.61
CA ASP A 188 17.64 -12.68 43.53
C ASP A 188 16.56 -13.76 43.72
N SER A 189 16.91 -14.92 43.18
CA SER A 189 16.37 -16.24 43.48
C SER A 189 16.21 -16.55 44.97
N ASN A 190 15.00 -16.97 45.37
CA ASN A 190 14.66 -18.10 46.25
C ASN A 190 13.42 -17.77 47.10
N GLY A 191 12.35 -18.58 46.97
CA GLY A 191 11.24 -18.49 47.90
C GLY A 191 9.94 -19.13 47.42
N THR A 192 9.81 -20.41 47.72
CA THR A 192 8.60 -21.20 48.00
C THR A 192 7.25 -20.46 48.01
N LEU A 193 6.31 -21.05 47.26
CA LEU A 193 4.85 -20.87 47.31
C LEU A 193 4.30 -20.47 48.70
N THR A 194 3.81 -19.24 48.85
CA THR A 194 2.71 -18.91 49.77
C THR A 194 1.93 -17.69 49.27
N SER A 195 0.62 -17.80 49.43
CA SER A 195 -0.47 -16.92 48.99
C SER A 195 -0.37 -15.45 49.41
N GLY A 196 -0.83 -14.57 48.51
CA GLY A 196 -1.59 -13.37 48.85
C GLY A 196 -0.92 -12.02 48.57
N SER A 197 -1.51 -11.26 47.64
CA SER A 197 -1.68 -9.77 47.65
C SER A 197 -1.60 -9.19 46.23
N THR A 198 -2.57 -9.49 45.38
CA THR A 198 -2.85 -8.64 44.22
C THR A 198 -3.74 -7.48 44.66
N LEU A 199 -3.21 -6.26 44.53
CA LEU A 199 -3.99 -5.04 44.57
C LEU A 199 -5.07 -5.15 43.48
N LYS A 200 -6.30 -4.90 43.92
CA LYS A 200 -7.53 -5.14 43.20
C LYS A 200 -7.75 -3.98 42.22
N ASP A 201 -7.41 -4.18 40.96
CA ASP A 201 -7.83 -3.27 39.88
C ASP A 201 -9.35 -3.35 39.75
N THR A 202 -10.03 -2.29 40.19
CA THR A 202 -11.47 -2.13 40.07
C THR A 202 -11.80 -1.55 38.70
N SER A 203 -11.80 -2.39 37.67
CA SER A 203 -12.58 -2.16 36.45
C SER A 203 -13.94 -2.85 36.64
N PRO A 204 -15.08 -2.12 36.56
CA PRO A 204 -16.39 -2.73 36.74
C PRO A 204 -16.71 -3.65 35.55
N ALA A 205 -17.03 -4.90 35.88
CA ALA A 205 -17.49 -5.90 34.94
C ALA A 205 -18.70 -5.38 34.13
N SER A 206 -18.63 -5.59 32.82
CA SER A 206 -19.67 -5.27 31.84
C SER A 206 -21.04 -5.81 32.29
N VAL A 207 -22.00 -4.90 32.44
CA VAL A 207 -23.40 -5.22 32.68
C VAL A 207 -24.02 -5.70 31.37
N GLU A 208 -24.20 -7.01 31.23
CA GLU A 208 -25.05 -7.60 30.19
C GLU A 208 -26.52 -7.22 30.44
N GLY A 209 -27.11 -6.50 29.50
CA GLY A 209 -28.53 -6.19 29.47
C GLY A 209 -29.37 -7.43 29.16
N LYS A 210 -30.00 -7.99 30.19
CA LYS A 210 -31.17 -8.88 30.05
C LYS A 210 -32.41 -8.03 29.75
N LEU A 211 -32.97 -8.19 28.56
CA LEU A 211 -34.39 -7.91 28.31
C LEU A 211 -35.12 -9.23 28.07
N SER A 212 -36.24 -9.35 28.77
CA SER A 212 -37.12 -10.51 28.93
C SER A 212 -37.85 -10.94 27.65
N SER A 213 -38.08 -12.25 27.50
CA SER A 213 -39.43 -12.80 27.32
C SER A 213 -39.45 -14.34 27.30
N GLY A 214 -40.30 -14.95 28.15
CA GLY A 214 -41.08 -16.16 27.83
C GLY A 214 -40.46 -17.52 28.15
N GLU A 215 -40.89 -18.12 29.26
CA GLU A 215 -40.74 -19.55 29.57
C GLU A 215 -41.52 -20.43 28.58
N ALA A 216 -40.90 -21.53 28.12
CA ALA A 216 -41.37 -22.91 28.30
C ALA A 216 -40.72 -23.89 27.30
N GLY A 217 -40.14 -24.98 27.82
CA GLY A 217 -40.26 -26.29 27.19
C GLY A 217 -39.03 -26.90 26.49
N ALA A 218 -38.60 -28.02 27.07
CA ALA A 218 -37.95 -29.17 26.44
C ALA A 218 -36.48 -29.05 26.02
N GLY A 219 -35.65 -29.82 26.73
CA GLY A 219 -34.23 -29.96 26.46
C GLY A 219 -33.93 -30.69 25.16
N TYR A 220 -32.86 -30.24 24.52
CA TYR A 220 -31.93 -31.07 23.78
C TYR A 220 -30.53 -30.52 24.03
N THR A 221 -29.68 -31.37 24.60
CA THR A 221 -28.24 -31.20 24.66
C THR A 221 -27.67 -31.21 23.25
N VAL A 222 -27.21 -30.07 22.75
CA VAL A 222 -26.29 -29.99 21.62
C VAL A 222 -25.16 -29.07 22.06
N GLY A 223 -23.98 -29.66 22.23
CA GLY A 223 -22.75 -28.93 22.48
C GLY A 223 -22.44 -28.02 21.31
N GLY A 224 -22.66 -26.73 21.51
CA GLY A 224 -22.04 -25.67 20.72
C GLY A 224 -20.95 -25.07 21.58
N ILE A 225 -19.70 -25.48 21.33
CA ILE A 225 -18.54 -24.69 21.71
C ILE A 225 -18.77 -23.33 21.04
N LYS A 226 -18.99 -22.31 21.86
CA LYS A 226 -19.08 -20.92 21.41
C LYS A 226 -17.72 -20.63 20.78
N ASP A 227 -17.69 -20.51 19.46
CA ASP A 227 -16.50 -20.11 18.70
C ASP A 227 -16.08 -18.71 19.19
N ASP A 228 -15.20 -18.68 20.18
CA ASP A 228 -14.37 -17.51 20.49
C ASP A 228 -13.42 -17.38 19.30
N TYR A 229 -13.87 -16.64 18.29
CA TYR A 229 -13.13 -16.40 17.05
C TYR A 229 -11.93 -15.49 17.35
N ASP A 230 -10.80 -16.08 17.75
CA ASP A 230 -9.53 -15.38 17.95
C ASP A 230 -8.99 -14.88 16.61
N TYR A 231 -9.20 -13.58 16.35
CA TYR A 231 -8.84 -12.91 15.09
C TYR A 231 -7.35 -13.04 14.72
N GLN A 232 -6.46 -13.31 15.70
CA GLN A 232 -5.03 -13.47 15.46
C GLN A 232 -4.63 -14.87 14.98
N ASN A 233 -5.30 -15.93 15.44
CA ASN A 233 -4.90 -17.31 15.14
C ASN A 233 -5.10 -17.65 13.66
N SER A 234 -6.15 -17.11 13.02
CA SER A 234 -6.44 -17.38 11.59
C SER A 234 -5.39 -16.79 10.62
N ARG A 235 -4.81 -15.63 10.93
CA ARG A 235 -3.75 -15.00 10.11
C ARG A 235 -2.33 -15.43 10.49
N ARG A 236 -2.10 -15.83 11.74
CA ARG A 236 -0.80 -16.34 12.19
C ARG A 236 -0.59 -17.81 11.79
N HIS A 237 -1.63 -18.65 11.78
CA HIS A 237 -1.49 -20.06 11.41
C HIS A 237 -1.25 -20.36 9.93
N THR A 238 -1.49 -19.43 9.02
CA THR A 238 -1.09 -19.62 7.61
C THR A 238 0.42 -19.43 7.38
N ARG A 239 1.20 -19.16 8.44
CA ARG A 239 2.67 -19.04 8.39
C ARG A 239 3.44 -19.78 9.50
N THR A 240 2.79 -20.57 10.35
CA THR A 240 3.47 -21.27 11.45
C THR A 240 3.44 -22.78 11.25
N ALA A 241 4.44 -23.28 10.53
CA ALA A 241 5.04 -24.56 10.85
C ALA A 241 6.42 -24.22 11.41
N ASP A 242 6.47 -23.81 12.69
CA ASP A 242 7.69 -23.69 13.52
C ASP A 242 7.29 -23.16 14.91
N ASP A 243 7.01 -24.09 15.83
CA ASP A 243 6.55 -23.87 17.22
C ASP A 243 7.66 -23.38 18.19
N GLU A 244 8.79 -22.86 17.69
CA GLU A 244 9.89 -22.36 18.55
C GLU A 244 10.00 -20.82 18.59
N VAL A 245 9.17 -20.08 17.84
CA VAL A 245 9.26 -18.61 17.71
C VAL A 245 8.44 -17.83 18.77
N GLU A 246 7.67 -18.50 19.63
CA GLU A 246 6.87 -17.82 20.68
C GLU A 246 7.69 -17.00 21.70
N ARG A 247 9.03 -17.11 21.71
CA ARG A 247 9.91 -16.28 22.56
C ARG A 247 10.46 -15.01 21.89
N GLN A 248 10.08 -14.69 20.65
CA GLN A 248 10.54 -13.47 19.94
C GLN A 248 9.48 -12.35 19.82
N CYS A 249 8.38 -12.41 20.58
CA CYS A 249 7.27 -11.43 20.55
C CYS A 249 7.49 -10.12 21.36
N ASP A 250 8.72 -9.82 21.81
CA ASP A 250 9.02 -8.61 22.60
C ASP A 250 9.42 -7.37 21.77
N ASN A 251 9.47 -7.47 20.44
CA ASN A 251 9.92 -6.39 19.55
C ASN A 251 8.80 -5.67 18.76
N GLU A 252 7.55 -5.75 19.20
CA GLU A 252 6.42 -5.04 18.56
C GLU A 252 6.24 -3.61 19.11
N ASP A 253 5.81 -2.68 18.24
CA ASP A 253 5.53 -1.30 18.62
C ASP A 253 4.28 -1.21 19.50
N TRP A 254 4.29 -0.31 20.49
CA TRP A 254 3.19 -0.07 21.42
C TRP A 254 2.49 1.25 21.13
N LEU A 255 1.16 1.24 21.15
CA LEU A 255 0.31 2.41 21.07
C LEU A 255 -0.55 2.53 22.34
N PHE A 256 -0.32 3.59 23.10
CA PHE A 256 -1.07 3.93 24.29
C PHE A 256 -2.13 4.97 23.96
N LEU A 257 -3.39 4.69 24.32
CA LEU A 257 -4.53 5.58 24.06
C LEU A 257 -4.98 6.27 25.34
N ALA A 258 -4.99 7.61 25.36
CA ALA A 258 -5.42 8.40 26.52
C ALA A 258 -6.36 9.56 26.14
N THR A 259 -7.22 9.97 27.07
CA THR A 259 -8.02 11.19 26.90
C THR A 259 -7.35 12.39 27.57
N THR A 260 -7.58 13.59 27.05
CA THR A 260 -7.13 14.84 27.68
C THR A 260 -7.63 14.99 29.11
N THR A 261 -8.88 14.59 29.36
CA THR A 261 -9.48 14.58 30.71
C THR A 261 -8.76 13.63 31.69
N HIS A 262 -8.29 12.48 31.21
CA HIS A 262 -7.57 11.56 32.08
C HIS A 262 -6.17 12.11 32.40
N LEU A 263 -5.54 12.78 31.45
CA LEU A 263 -4.26 13.47 31.66
C LEU A 263 -4.33 14.64 32.62
N THR A 264 -5.47 15.34 32.66
CA THR A 264 -5.67 16.43 33.62
C THR A 264 -5.84 15.93 35.05
N HIS A 265 -6.41 14.72 35.24
CA HIS A 265 -6.72 14.18 36.57
C HIS A 265 -5.62 13.25 37.12
N CYS A 266 -4.86 12.56 36.26
CA CYS A 266 -3.82 11.62 36.66
C CYS A 266 -2.44 12.15 36.27
N THR A 267 -1.67 12.62 37.26
CA THR A 267 -0.34 13.23 37.04
C THR A 267 0.74 12.21 36.67
N ASP A 268 0.58 10.97 37.11
CA ASP A 268 1.62 9.93 37.04
C ASP A 268 1.32 8.91 35.93
N LEU A 269 0.33 9.20 35.07
CA LEU A 269 -0.22 8.26 34.08
C LEU A 269 0.85 7.67 33.15
N PHE A 270 1.88 8.45 32.85
CA PHE A 270 2.92 8.09 31.91
C PHE A 270 4.25 7.66 32.54
N ASP A 271 4.38 7.72 33.86
CA ASP A 271 5.65 7.51 34.54
C ASP A 271 6.18 6.07 34.42
N GLN A 272 5.30 5.12 34.11
CA GLN A 272 5.61 3.70 33.92
C GLN A 272 6.01 3.35 32.48
N TYR A 273 5.89 4.28 31.52
CA TYR A 273 6.08 4.02 30.09
C TYR A 273 7.27 4.82 29.52
N ASP A 274 8.07 4.20 28.63
CA ASP A 274 9.23 4.82 27.97
C ASP A 274 8.80 5.40 26.62
N ILE A 275 8.07 6.51 26.66
CA ILE A 275 7.39 7.09 25.50
C ILE A 275 8.38 7.73 24.53
N ASP A 276 8.30 7.36 23.26
CA ASP A 276 9.09 7.93 22.18
C ASP A 276 8.45 9.16 21.54
N VAL A 277 7.13 9.15 21.34
CA VAL A 277 6.39 10.20 20.61
C VAL A 277 4.99 10.38 21.22
N VAL A 278 4.54 11.63 21.35
CA VAL A 278 3.17 11.96 21.73
C VAL A 278 2.45 12.62 20.55
N LEU A 279 1.36 12.00 20.10
CA LEU A 279 0.48 12.53 19.06
C LEU A 279 -0.84 12.98 19.68
N SER A 280 -1.24 14.22 19.45
CA SER A 280 -2.49 14.78 19.99
C SER A 280 -3.47 15.12 18.87
N PHE A 281 -4.67 14.57 18.98
CA PHE A 281 -5.83 14.95 18.16
C PHE A 281 -6.52 16.21 18.70
N ASP A 282 -6.26 16.56 19.97
CA ASP A 282 -6.71 17.79 20.60
C ASP A 282 -5.62 18.87 20.46
N PRO A 283 -5.84 19.89 19.59
CA PRO A 283 -4.85 20.96 19.39
C PRO A 283 -4.71 21.88 20.61
N LEU A 284 -5.74 21.97 21.47
CA LEU A 284 -5.75 22.83 22.66
C LEU A 284 -5.12 22.15 23.90
N LEU A 285 -4.56 20.95 23.74
CA LEU A 285 -3.85 20.24 24.80
C LEU A 285 -2.75 21.12 25.42
N ASP A 286 -2.88 21.38 26.72
CA ASP A 286 -1.90 22.16 27.47
C ASP A 286 -0.57 21.40 27.61
N GLU A 287 0.50 22.06 27.19
CA GLU A 287 1.88 21.54 27.24
C GLU A 287 2.44 21.55 28.67
N SER A 288 1.78 22.29 29.56
CA SER A 288 2.17 22.48 30.95
C SER A 288 1.70 21.36 31.88
N LEU A 289 0.91 20.41 31.36
CA LEU A 289 0.35 19.31 32.14
C LEU A 289 1.43 18.45 32.83
N PRO A 290 1.25 18.10 34.12
CA PRO A 290 2.23 17.32 34.87
C PRO A 290 2.61 15.99 34.22
N ALA A 291 1.64 15.24 33.70
CA ALA A 291 1.86 13.96 33.04
C ALA A 291 2.71 14.08 31.76
N LEU A 292 2.56 15.17 30.99
CA LEU A 292 3.41 15.42 29.81
C LEU A 292 4.78 15.95 30.22
N ARG A 293 4.85 16.72 31.31
CA ARG A 293 6.12 17.22 31.86
C ARG A 293 6.98 16.11 32.45
N SER A 294 6.40 15.10 33.09
CA SER A 294 7.17 13.98 33.66
C SER A 294 7.89 13.20 32.56
N VAL A 295 7.18 12.89 31.47
CA VAL A 295 7.73 12.25 30.27
C VAL A 295 8.81 13.09 29.60
N ARG A 296 8.60 14.41 29.49
CA ARG A 296 9.54 15.34 28.83
C ARG A 296 10.74 15.74 29.69
N LYS A 297 10.71 15.46 31.00
CA LYS A 297 11.85 15.67 31.92
C LYS A 297 12.84 14.50 31.91
N GLN A 298 12.47 13.36 31.31
CA GLN A 298 13.40 12.25 31.13
C GLN A 298 14.56 12.67 30.22
N THR A 299 15.69 11.94 30.25
CA THR A 299 16.96 12.29 29.57
C THR A 299 16.88 12.42 28.04
N LYS A 300 15.70 12.17 27.45
CA LYS A 300 15.44 12.11 26.02
C LYS A 300 14.37 13.16 25.63
N PRO A 301 14.59 13.94 24.56
CA PRO A 301 13.56 14.84 24.05
C PRO A 301 12.41 14.02 23.44
N VAL A 302 11.20 14.20 23.96
CA VAL A 302 9.98 13.56 23.43
C VAL A 302 9.20 14.60 22.61
N PRO A 303 9.07 14.43 21.28
CA PRO A 303 8.32 15.35 20.43
C PRO A 303 6.81 15.23 20.67
N LEU A 304 6.14 16.37 20.72
CA LEU A 304 4.68 16.48 20.78
C LEU A 304 4.14 16.96 19.43
N VAL A 305 3.40 16.10 18.73
CA VAL A 305 2.82 16.39 17.43
C VAL A 305 1.32 16.66 17.59
N LYS A 306 0.87 17.88 17.28
CA LYS A 306 -0.53 18.30 17.36
C LYS A 306 -1.16 18.36 15.97
N LEU A 307 -2.23 17.60 15.75
CA LEU A 307 -3.03 17.65 14.53
C LEU A 307 -4.14 18.69 14.68
N PHE A 308 -4.22 19.66 13.77
CA PHE A 308 -5.29 20.67 13.78
C PHE A 308 -5.87 20.86 12.39
N VAL A 309 -7.16 21.20 12.31
CA VAL A 309 -7.77 21.55 11.03
C VAL A 309 -7.43 23.00 10.70
N GLN A 310 -6.85 23.25 9.52
CA GLN A 310 -6.51 24.58 9.06
C GLN A 310 -7.75 25.49 9.05
N ASP A 311 -7.57 26.77 9.39
CA ASP A 311 -8.62 27.80 9.57
C ASP A 311 -9.88 27.42 10.36
N SER A 312 -9.86 26.30 11.10
CA SER A 312 -10.94 25.94 12.01
C SER A 312 -11.01 26.88 13.22
N ALA A 313 -12.11 26.83 13.98
CA ALA A 313 -12.21 27.53 15.26
C ALA A 313 -11.06 27.15 16.21
N GLU A 314 -10.60 25.90 16.18
CA GLU A 314 -9.46 25.44 16.97
C GLU A 314 -8.13 26.04 16.52
N HIS A 315 -7.93 26.23 15.21
CA HIS A 315 -6.73 26.89 14.68
C HIS A 315 -6.64 28.35 15.14
N PHE A 316 -7.78 29.04 15.14
CA PHE A 316 -7.87 30.41 15.64
C PHE A 316 -7.54 30.50 17.13
N MET A 317 -8.12 29.61 17.94
CA MET A 317 -7.86 29.54 19.37
C MET A 317 -6.39 29.22 19.68
N LEU A 318 -5.82 28.26 18.95
CA LEU A 318 -4.42 27.87 19.07
C LEU A 318 -3.47 29.02 18.75
N THR A 319 -3.72 29.76 17.66
CA THR A 319 -2.86 30.87 17.22
C THR A 319 -2.87 32.04 18.22
N ARG A 320 -4.02 32.27 18.88
CA ARG A 320 -4.15 33.29 19.94
C ARG A 320 -3.64 32.83 21.30
N GLY A 321 -3.24 31.56 21.45
CA GLY A 321 -2.77 31.00 22.72
C GLY A 321 -3.87 30.92 23.77
N ILE A 322 -5.12 30.72 23.35
CA ILE A 322 -6.27 30.61 24.24
C ILE A 322 -6.29 29.19 24.84
N SER A 323 -6.33 29.10 26.17
CA SER A 323 -6.48 27.82 26.88
C SER A 323 -7.93 27.34 26.86
N ALA A 324 -8.14 26.02 26.95
CA ALA A 324 -9.47 25.40 26.97
C ALA A 324 -10.42 25.96 28.05
N GLU A 325 -9.89 26.48 29.16
CA GLU A 325 -10.68 27.09 30.25
C GLU A 325 -11.34 28.43 29.87
N ARG A 326 -10.85 29.12 28.82
CA ARG A 326 -11.39 30.41 28.34
C ARG A 326 -12.06 30.27 26.97
N GLU A 327 -12.49 29.07 26.62
CA GLU A 327 -13.11 28.77 25.32
C GLU A 327 -14.41 29.57 25.12
N GLU A 328 -15.22 29.73 26.18
CA GLU A 328 -16.51 30.43 26.12
C GLU A 328 -16.38 31.93 25.82
N GLU A 329 -15.31 32.59 26.30
CA GLU A 329 -15.06 34.02 26.10
C GLU A 329 -14.70 34.37 24.64
N HIS A 330 -14.17 33.40 23.90
CA HIS A 330 -13.68 33.59 22.52
C HIS A 330 -14.46 32.78 21.47
N LEU A 331 -15.57 32.16 21.87
CA LEU A 331 -16.45 31.35 21.03
C LEU A 331 -16.88 32.09 19.75
N TYR A 332 -17.44 33.30 19.90
CA TYR A 332 -17.98 34.08 18.79
C TYR A 332 -16.90 34.55 17.82
N ASP A 333 -15.74 34.98 18.34
CA ASP A 333 -14.57 35.34 17.54
C ASP A 333 -14.05 34.16 16.72
N ALA A 334 -13.94 32.97 17.34
CA ALA A 334 -13.41 31.78 16.71
C ALA A 334 -14.35 31.23 15.63
N VAL A 335 -15.65 31.15 15.92
CA VAL A 335 -16.67 30.72 14.95
C VAL A 335 -16.84 31.76 13.85
N GLY A 336 -16.83 33.05 14.17
CA GLY A 336 -16.88 34.14 13.19
C GLY A 336 -15.69 34.12 12.23
N TYR A 337 -14.48 33.87 12.73
CA TYR A 337 -13.29 33.66 11.90
C TYR A 337 -13.47 32.45 10.96
N PHE A 338 -13.93 31.32 11.50
CA PHE A 338 -14.16 30.11 10.74
C PHE A 338 -15.17 30.33 9.60
N ILE A 339 -16.31 30.97 9.89
CA ILE A 339 -17.34 31.32 8.91
C ILE A 339 -16.76 32.16 7.76
N LYS A 340 -15.91 33.15 8.07
CA LYS A 340 -15.31 34.02 7.05
C LYS A 340 -14.32 33.28 6.14
N ASN A 341 -13.53 32.38 6.71
CA ASN A 341 -12.36 31.78 6.04
C ASN A 341 -12.55 30.33 5.57
N ARG A 342 -13.70 29.68 5.85
CA ARG A 342 -13.98 28.30 5.43
C ARG A 342 -13.79 28.04 3.93
N GLY A 343 -14.12 29.03 3.09
CA GLY A 343 -14.01 28.95 1.61
C GLY A 343 -12.60 29.06 1.04
N VAL A 344 -11.62 29.50 1.85
CA VAL A 344 -10.23 29.73 1.40
C VAL A 344 -9.42 28.43 1.37
N HIS A 345 -10.01 27.32 1.80
CA HIS A 345 -9.49 25.94 1.72
C HIS A 345 -9.31 25.44 0.28
N ARG A 346 -8.45 26.10 -0.50
CA ARG A 346 -7.85 25.58 -1.73
C ARG A 346 -6.52 24.93 -1.36
N GLU A 347 -6.46 23.61 -1.39
CA GLU A 347 -5.35 22.72 -1.80
C GLU A 347 -3.90 23.02 -1.35
N ARG A 348 -3.62 24.06 -0.56
CA ARG A 348 -2.30 24.67 -0.50
C ARG A 348 -1.35 24.06 0.52
N MET A 349 -1.78 23.20 1.45
CA MET A 349 -0.89 22.73 2.52
C MET A 349 -1.19 21.34 3.10
N SER A 350 -1.85 20.43 2.37
CA SER A 350 -1.74 19.02 2.78
C SER A 350 -0.29 18.60 2.52
N MET A 351 0.48 18.38 3.59
CA MET A 351 1.87 17.91 3.48
C MET A 351 1.87 16.67 2.58
N THR A 352 2.76 16.63 1.59
CA THR A 352 2.84 15.46 0.72
C THR A 352 3.21 14.23 1.55
N PRO A 353 2.71 13.02 1.21
CA PRO A 353 3.03 11.80 1.96
C PRO A 353 4.54 11.57 2.11
N ALA A 354 5.33 11.98 1.10
CA ALA A 354 6.79 11.94 1.14
C ALA A 354 7.37 12.91 2.18
N ALA A 355 6.91 14.16 2.22
CA ALA A 355 7.35 15.15 3.21
C ALA A 355 6.95 14.73 4.65
N LEU A 356 5.78 14.10 4.81
CA LEU A 356 5.34 13.55 6.09
C LEU A 356 6.22 12.37 6.53
N THR A 357 6.56 11.47 5.61
CA THR A 357 7.44 10.32 5.90
C THR A 357 8.83 10.79 6.29
N GLU A 358 9.41 11.75 5.54
CA GLU A 358 10.70 12.35 5.82
C GLU A 358 10.70 13.04 7.19
N MET A 359 9.65 13.83 7.50
CA MET A 359 9.46 14.43 8.82
C MET A 359 9.45 13.38 9.93
N ILE A 360 8.70 12.30 9.80
CA ILE A 360 8.60 11.25 10.83
C ILE A 360 9.95 10.56 11.02
N THR A 361 10.68 10.27 9.94
CA THR A 361 12.03 9.70 10.06
C THR A 361 12.98 10.65 10.79
N MET A 362 12.89 11.96 10.53
CA MET A 362 13.69 12.98 11.21
C MET A 362 13.31 13.15 12.69
N LEU A 363 12.01 13.10 13.02
CA LEU A 363 11.50 13.13 14.39
C LEU A 363 11.97 11.93 15.22
N LEU A 364 12.05 10.74 14.60
CA LEU A 364 12.51 9.52 15.27
C LEU A 364 14.05 9.46 15.40
N GLU A 365 14.79 10.13 14.52
CA GLU A 365 16.27 10.18 14.52
C GLU A 365 16.85 11.35 15.35
N ASN A 366 16.01 12.19 15.98
CA ASN A 366 16.41 13.38 16.76
C ASN A 366 17.30 14.37 15.97
N CYS A 367 17.10 14.48 14.65
CA CYS A 367 17.81 15.45 13.82
C CYS A 367 17.10 16.81 13.83
N GLU A 368 17.86 17.92 13.87
CA GLU A 368 17.28 19.27 13.77
C GLU A 368 16.53 19.42 12.44
N SER A 369 15.24 19.76 12.51
CA SER A 369 14.36 19.89 11.35
C SER A 369 14.75 21.12 10.50
N PRO A 370 15.02 20.99 9.18
CA PRO A 370 15.28 22.13 8.29
C PRO A 370 14.00 22.89 7.89
N THR A 371 12.82 22.33 8.15
CA THR A 371 11.53 22.94 7.82
C THR A 371 10.91 23.59 9.04
N ASP A 372 10.75 24.92 8.97
CA ASP A 372 10.09 25.77 9.94
C ASP A 372 8.59 25.43 10.01
N LEU A 373 8.24 24.33 10.70
CA LEU A 373 6.87 23.91 11.01
C LEU A 373 6.26 24.73 12.17
N THR A 374 6.75 25.97 12.37
CA THR A 374 6.24 26.93 13.35
C THR A 374 5.09 27.79 12.81
N GLY A 375 4.67 27.57 11.56
CA GLY A 375 3.64 28.36 10.91
C GLY A 375 2.21 27.99 11.33
N THR A 376 1.82 28.17 12.59
CA THR A 376 0.41 28.34 13.00
C THR A 376 -0.13 29.71 12.52
N LYS A 377 0.18 30.08 11.27
CA LYS A 377 -0.26 31.35 10.71
C LYS A 377 -1.67 31.16 10.18
N LEU A 378 -2.57 31.97 10.72
CA LEU A 378 -3.91 32.14 10.19
C LEU A 378 -3.83 32.65 8.75
N THR A 379 -4.80 32.29 7.93
CA THR A 379 -4.85 32.74 6.54
C THR A 379 -5.12 34.25 6.50
N ASP A 380 -4.09 35.04 6.19
CA ASP A 380 -4.08 36.52 6.17
C ASP A 380 -4.92 37.15 5.06
N THR A 381 -5.83 36.43 4.40
CA THR A 381 -6.77 37.07 3.47
C THR A 381 -7.96 37.60 4.28
N PRO A 382 -8.06 38.91 4.58
CA PRO A 382 -9.28 39.45 5.15
C PRO A 382 -10.37 39.25 4.11
N SER A 383 -11.22 38.24 4.31
CA SER A 383 -12.45 38.16 3.55
C SER A 383 -13.28 39.38 3.95
N GLU A 384 -13.34 40.40 3.09
CA GLU A 384 -14.08 41.66 3.29
C GLU A 384 -15.60 41.44 3.44
N LEU A 385 -16.07 40.19 3.32
CA LEU A 385 -17.48 39.83 3.48
C LEU A 385 -17.96 39.98 4.91
N SER A 386 -19.17 40.54 5.05
CA SER A 386 -19.94 40.47 6.29
C SER A 386 -20.24 39.02 6.65
N ILE A 387 -20.40 38.72 7.94
CA ILE A 387 -20.76 37.38 8.43
C ILE A 387 -22.13 36.95 7.87
N VAL A 388 -23.05 37.90 7.72
CA VAL A 388 -24.37 37.67 7.10
C VAL A 388 -24.22 37.21 5.65
N GLU A 389 -23.37 37.88 4.87
CA GLU A 389 -23.06 37.50 3.48
C GLU A 389 -22.32 36.17 3.40
N ALA A 390 -21.40 35.91 4.34
CA ALA A 390 -20.69 34.65 4.41
C ALA A 390 -21.61 33.47 4.78
N LEU A 391 -22.68 33.68 5.53
CA LEU A 391 -23.68 32.65 5.84
C LEU A 391 -24.71 32.46 4.73
N SER A 392 -25.11 33.51 4.01
CA SER A 392 -26.14 33.44 2.97
C SER A 392 -25.62 33.09 1.57
N GLN A 393 -24.42 33.55 1.19
CA GLN A 393 -23.92 33.44 -0.19
C GLN A 393 -22.85 32.35 -0.38
N ARG A 394 -22.12 31.96 0.68
CA ARG A 394 -21.03 30.98 0.61
C ARG A 394 -21.45 29.61 1.14
N ILE A 395 -22.19 28.84 0.35
CA ILE A 395 -22.51 27.45 0.67
C ILE A 395 -21.42 26.53 0.09
N MET A 396 -20.60 25.89 0.94
CA MET A 396 -19.51 24.98 0.52
C MET A 396 -19.96 23.54 0.27
N LEU A 397 -21.20 23.33 -0.17
CA LEU A 397 -21.66 22.00 -0.52
C LEU A 397 -20.91 21.48 -1.74
N LEU A 398 -20.58 20.18 -1.73
CA LEU A 398 -20.07 19.50 -2.91
C LEU A 398 -21.03 19.74 -4.09
N LYS A 399 -20.50 20.32 -5.18
CA LYS A 399 -21.31 20.65 -6.35
C LYS A 399 -21.80 19.36 -7.01
N LEU A 400 -23.12 19.18 -7.02
CA LEU A 400 -23.80 18.13 -7.75
C LEU A 400 -24.13 18.67 -9.14
N ASN A 401 -23.76 17.95 -10.20
CA ASN A 401 -23.89 18.43 -11.58
C ASN A 401 -25.24 18.07 -12.20
N HIS A 402 -25.84 16.95 -11.78
CA HIS A 402 -27.06 16.40 -12.37
C HIS A 402 -28.26 16.52 -11.42
N THR A 403 -28.02 16.59 -10.11
CA THR A 403 -29.09 16.75 -9.11
C THR A 403 -29.05 18.14 -8.48
N PRO A 404 -30.07 19.00 -8.68
CA PRO A 404 -30.16 20.24 -7.94
C PRO A 404 -30.44 19.93 -6.47
N TYR A 405 -29.63 20.49 -5.58
CA TYR A 405 -29.83 20.45 -4.14
C TYR A 405 -29.53 21.82 -3.56
N GLU A 406 -30.53 22.40 -2.91
CA GLU A 406 -30.41 23.66 -2.19
C GLU A 406 -30.61 23.38 -0.71
N LEU A 407 -29.76 23.98 0.13
CA LEU A 407 -29.84 23.86 1.57
C LEU A 407 -30.56 25.08 2.13
N PRO A 408 -31.82 24.95 2.58
CA PRO A 408 -32.55 26.08 3.15
C PRO A 408 -32.00 26.44 4.53
N LEU A 409 -31.83 27.74 4.77
CA LEU A 409 -31.62 28.29 6.11
C LEU A 409 -32.82 27.88 6.99
N GLN A 410 -32.53 27.34 8.17
CA GLN A 410 -33.59 26.95 9.09
C GLN A 410 -33.82 28.06 10.10
N SER A 411 -35.08 28.44 10.27
CA SER A 411 -35.51 29.39 11.29
C SER A 411 -36.46 28.71 12.27
N GLY A 412 -36.33 29.03 13.56
CA GLY A 412 -37.26 28.58 14.60
C GLY A 412 -36.62 28.05 15.90
N ALA A 413 -37.42 28.03 16.97
CA ALA A 413 -37.00 27.53 18.28
C ALA A 413 -36.88 26.00 18.27
N PHE A 414 -35.66 25.49 18.49
CA PHE A 414 -35.41 24.06 18.56
C PHE A 414 -35.47 23.53 19.99
N ASN A 415 -36.17 22.42 20.19
CA ASN A 415 -35.99 21.53 21.34
C ASN A 415 -34.93 20.49 20.97
N MET A 416 -34.23 19.89 21.94
CA MET A 416 -33.17 18.90 21.66
C MET A 416 -33.62 17.75 20.71
N LYS A 417 -34.87 17.27 20.88
CA LYS A 417 -35.44 16.23 20.00
C LYS A 417 -35.75 16.74 18.59
N SER A 418 -36.29 17.96 18.47
CA SER A 418 -36.59 18.54 17.15
C SER A 418 -35.31 18.94 16.41
N TYR A 419 -34.28 19.40 17.13
CA TYR A 419 -32.94 19.62 16.61
C TYR A 419 -32.36 18.35 15.98
N GLN A 420 -32.33 17.25 16.72
CA GLN A 420 -31.80 15.98 16.23
C GLN A 420 -32.57 15.44 15.03
N LEU A 421 -33.91 15.53 15.07
CA LEU A 421 -34.75 15.10 13.96
C LEU A 421 -34.49 15.95 12.70
N LYS A 422 -34.36 17.26 12.86
CA LYS A 422 -34.14 18.17 11.74
C LYS A 422 -32.74 18.00 11.14
N LEU A 423 -31.71 17.90 11.98
CA LEU A 423 -30.35 17.57 11.57
C LEU A 423 -30.34 16.26 10.76
N LYS A 424 -31.01 15.23 11.29
CA LYS A 424 -31.18 13.94 10.61
C LYS A 424 -31.82 14.12 9.23
N GLN A 425 -32.95 14.82 9.14
CA GLN A 425 -33.65 15.06 7.87
C GLN A 425 -32.78 15.75 6.82
N LEU A 426 -32.07 16.81 7.19
CA LEU A 426 -31.18 17.54 6.26
C LEU A 426 -30.04 16.66 5.76
N ILE A 427 -29.44 15.90 6.66
CA ILE A 427 -28.39 14.92 6.34
C ILE A 427 -28.90 13.84 5.38
N TYR A 428 -30.08 13.25 5.63
CA TYR A 428 -30.67 12.24 4.73
C TYR A 428 -31.02 12.83 3.36
N ALA A 429 -31.61 14.03 3.32
CA ALA A 429 -31.93 14.69 2.06
C ALA A 429 -30.66 14.95 1.23
N ARG A 430 -29.56 15.34 1.89
CA ARG A 430 -28.26 15.51 1.24
C ARG A 430 -27.70 14.18 0.73
N LEU A 431 -27.74 13.14 1.56
CA LEU A 431 -27.27 11.80 1.19
C LEU A 431 -28.03 11.26 -0.04
N GLU A 432 -29.35 11.42 -0.07
CA GLU A 432 -30.19 11.00 -1.19
C GLU A 432 -29.86 11.78 -2.48
N ALA A 433 -29.57 13.08 -2.37
CA ALA A 433 -29.11 13.88 -3.51
C ALA A 433 -27.75 13.39 -4.05
N CYS A 434 -26.81 13.04 -3.16
CA CYS A 434 -25.52 12.47 -3.52
C CYS A 434 -25.65 11.06 -4.14
N GLN A 435 -26.56 10.22 -3.63
CA GLN A 435 -26.83 8.89 -4.17
C GLN A 435 -27.39 8.98 -5.60
N ARG A 436 -28.38 9.86 -5.83
CA ARG A 436 -28.93 10.12 -7.17
C ARG A 436 -27.86 10.65 -8.14
N GLU A 437 -26.98 11.55 -7.69
CA GLU A 437 -25.85 12.01 -8.50
C GLU A 437 -24.90 10.86 -8.88
N GLN A 438 -24.61 9.96 -7.93
CA GLN A 438 -23.76 8.79 -8.16
C GLN A 438 -24.40 7.84 -9.19
N GLU A 439 -25.71 7.62 -9.11
CA GLU A 439 -26.46 6.81 -10.08
C GLU A 439 -26.41 7.42 -11.48
N CYS A 440 -26.65 8.73 -11.61
CA CYS A 440 -26.51 9.44 -12.89
C CYS A 440 -25.10 9.32 -13.48
N LYS A 441 -24.06 9.50 -12.65
CA LYS A 441 -22.65 9.34 -13.09
C LYS A 441 -22.33 7.90 -13.49
N ARG A 442 -22.83 6.91 -12.76
CA ARG A 442 -22.65 5.49 -13.10
C ARG A 442 -23.32 5.15 -14.43
N ALA A 443 -24.55 5.63 -14.66
CA ALA A 443 -25.25 5.45 -15.93
C ALA A 443 -24.48 6.11 -17.09
N TYR A 444 -23.96 7.32 -16.89
CA TYR A 444 -23.14 8.02 -17.89
C TYR A 444 -21.84 7.26 -18.22
N ILE A 445 -21.12 6.77 -17.21
CA ILE A 445 -19.90 5.98 -17.41
C ILE A 445 -20.21 4.66 -18.13
N LEU A 446 -21.32 4.01 -17.79
CA LEU A 446 -21.74 2.77 -18.44
C LEU A 446 -22.03 3.00 -19.93
N ASP A 447 -22.77 4.06 -20.27
CA ASP A 447 -23.05 4.43 -21.66
C ASP A 447 -21.75 4.70 -22.45
N ARG A 448 -20.79 5.43 -21.85
CA ARG A 448 -19.47 5.65 -22.47
C ARG A 448 -18.68 4.35 -22.67
N ARG A 449 -18.71 3.43 -21.70
CA ARG A 449 -18.07 2.12 -21.84
C ARG A 449 -18.72 1.29 -22.94
N MET A 450 -20.06 1.33 -23.06
CA MET A 450 -20.78 0.64 -24.13
C MET A 450 -20.41 1.19 -25.51
N GLN A 451 -20.30 2.52 -25.65
CA GLN A 451 -19.83 3.15 -26.89
C GLN A 451 -18.41 2.72 -27.24
N GLU A 452 -17.51 2.66 -26.25
CA GLU A 452 -16.12 2.25 -26.48
C GLU A 452 -16.01 0.78 -26.86
N THR A 453 -16.77 -0.11 -26.22
CA THR A 453 -16.85 -1.52 -26.63
C THR A 453 -17.37 -1.65 -28.06
N ALA A 454 -18.37 -0.86 -28.46
CA ALA A 454 -18.86 -0.86 -29.84
C ALA A 454 -17.80 -0.35 -30.84
N ASN A 455 -16.98 0.63 -30.45
CA ASN A 455 -15.87 1.10 -31.26
C ASN A 455 -14.76 0.04 -31.41
N LEU A 456 -14.42 -0.65 -30.31
CA LEU A 456 -13.45 -1.75 -30.32
C LEU A 456 -13.91 -2.89 -31.23
N ASN A 457 -15.18 -3.30 -31.14
CA ASN A 457 -15.72 -4.34 -32.02
C ASN A 457 -15.62 -3.94 -33.50
N ARG A 458 -15.93 -2.67 -33.84
CA ARG A 458 -15.76 -2.17 -35.21
C ARG A 458 -14.30 -2.20 -35.67
N LEU A 459 -13.36 -1.91 -34.78
CA LEU A 459 -11.93 -1.96 -35.09
C LEU A 459 -11.47 -3.40 -35.33
N ASP A 460 -11.96 -4.34 -34.55
CA ASP A 460 -11.69 -5.78 -34.74
C ASP A 460 -12.27 -6.29 -36.07
N ASP A 461 -13.48 -5.84 -36.44
CA ASP A 461 -14.10 -6.16 -37.73
C ASP A 461 -13.23 -5.65 -38.90
N VAL A 462 -12.77 -4.40 -38.83
CA VAL A 462 -11.88 -3.80 -39.84
C VAL A 462 -10.54 -4.54 -39.90
N ASN A 463 -9.98 -4.94 -38.77
CA ASN A 463 -8.75 -5.74 -38.73
C ASN A 463 -8.96 -7.12 -39.38
N ALA A 464 -10.10 -7.76 -39.12
CA ALA A 464 -10.45 -9.02 -39.75
C ALA A 464 -10.63 -8.87 -41.27
N GLU A 465 -11.26 -7.79 -41.73
CA GLU A 465 -11.38 -7.44 -43.15
C GLU A 465 -10.00 -7.22 -43.80
N ALA A 466 -9.14 -6.42 -43.16
CA ALA A 466 -7.78 -6.19 -43.63
C ALA A 466 -6.97 -7.48 -43.72
N GLY A 467 -7.10 -8.38 -42.73
CA GLY A 467 -6.50 -9.71 -42.76
C GLY A 467 -6.97 -10.55 -43.93
N ARG A 468 -8.28 -10.56 -44.22
CA ARG A 468 -8.85 -11.25 -45.39
C ARG A 468 -8.33 -10.67 -46.71
N MET A 469 -8.28 -9.35 -46.84
CA MET A 469 -7.74 -8.68 -48.04
C MET A 469 -6.26 -8.99 -48.24
N PHE A 470 -5.46 -8.95 -47.18
CA PHE A 470 -4.04 -9.30 -47.24
C PHE A 470 -3.82 -10.74 -47.70
N GLN A 471 -4.62 -11.68 -47.21
CA GLN A 471 -4.52 -13.07 -47.62
C GLN A 471 -4.90 -13.25 -49.10
N SER A 472 -5.95 -12.57 -49.56
CA SER A 472 -6.33 -12.55 -50.98
C SER A 472 -5.20 -12.00 -51.86
N LEU A 473 -4.62 -10.85 -51.48
CA LEU A 473 -3.50 -10.25 -52.20
C LEU A 473 -2.30 -11.19 -52.28
N LYS A 474 -1.98 -11.88 -51.18
CA LYS A 474 -0.87 -12.85 -51.13
C LYS A 474 -1.11 -14.06 -52.03
N ASP A 475 -2.36 -14.52 -52.14
CA ASP A 475 -2.69 -15.63 -53.03
C ASP A 475 -2.68 -15.20 -54.50
N GLU A 476 -3.12 -13.98 -54.82
CA GLU A 476 -2.96 -13.38 -56.15
C GLU A 476 -1.48 -13.17 -56.53
N GLU A 477 -0.66 -12.69 -55.60
CA GLU A 477 0.79 -12.51 -55.81
C GLU A 477 1.46 -13.84 -56.19
N LYS A 478 1.12 -14.94 -55.51
CA LYS A 478 1.62 -16.28 -55.88
C LYS A 478 1.25 -16.66 -57.31
N LEU A 479 0.00 -16.38 -57.72
CA LEU A 479 -0.45 -16.67 -59.08
C LEU A 479 0.30 -15.85 -60.12
N VAL A 480 0.57 -14.57 -59.82
CA VAL A 480 1.37 -13.69 -60.69
C VAL A 480 2.79 -14.24 -60.82
N VAL A 481 3.46 -14.54 -59.71
CA VAL A 481 4.83 -15.10 -59.72
C VAL A 481 4.90 -16.43 -60.49
N ASP A 482 3.91 -17.29 -60.32
CA ASP A 482 3.83 -18.55 -61.09
C ASP A 482 3.62 -18.30 -62.58
N SER A 483 2.83 -17.28 -62.95
CA SER A 483 2.61 -16.89 -64.34
C SER A 483 3.89 -16.30 -64.97
N GLU A 484 4.63 -15.47 -64.24
CA GLU A 484 5.90 -14.90 -64.67
C GLU A 484 6.94 -16.00 -64.91
N ARG A 485 7.05 -16.96 -63.98
CA ARG A 485 7.95 -18.12 -64.15
C ARG A 485 7.60 -18.98 -65.36
N ARG A 486 6.31 -19.17 -65.66
CA ARG A 486 5.88 -19.89 -66.88
C ARG A 486 6.25 -19.10 -68.12
N LEU A 487 6.07 -17.79 -68.09
CA LEU A 487 6.41 -16.91 -69.19
C LEU A 487 7.92 -16.86 -69.44
N GLU A 488 8.74 -16.87 -68.39
CA GLU A 488 10.20 -16.98 -68.51
C GLU A 488 10.63 -18.31 -69.17
N ARG A 489 10.09 -19.45 -68.71
CA ARG A 489 10.38 -20.77 -69.32
C ARG A 489 9.99 -20.82 -70.80
N THR A 490 8.82 -20.28 -71.15
CA THR A 490 8.36 -20.27 -72.54
C THR A 490 9.19 -19.33 -73.42
N ARG A 491 9.70 -18.22 -72.88
CA ARG A 491 10.67 -17.36 -73.55
C ARG A 491 11.98 -18.09 -73.82
N ASP A 492 12.54 -18.77 -72.82
CA ASP A 492 13.77 -19.54 -72.96
C ASP A 492 13.65 -20.64 -74.02
N GLU A 493 12.53 -21.38 -74.01
CA GLU A 493 12.24 -22.38 -75.04
C GLU A 493 12.10 -21.76 -76.43
N HIS A 494 11.44 -20.61 -76.52
CA HIS A 494 11.29 -19.89 -77.78
C HIS A 494 12.64 -19.43 -78.33
N GLU A 495 13.53 -18.90 -77.48
CA GLU A 495 14.88 -18.50 -77.87
C GLU A 495 15.70 -19.70 -78.37
N ARG A 496 15.68 -20.83 -77.64
CA ARG A 496 16.36 -22.08 -78.07
C ARG A 496 15.85 -22.57 -79.44
N LEU A 497 14.53 -22.53 -79.64
CA LEU A 497 13.92 -22.91 -80.93
C LEU A 497 14.31 -21.94 -82.04
N ARG A 498 14.40 -20.64 -81.74
CA ARG A 498 14.82 -19.60 -82.68
C ARG A 498 16.27 -19.80 -83.11
N GLU A 499 17.16 -20.06 -82.16
CA GLU A 499 18.57 -20.38 -82.42
C GLU A 499 18.70 -21.64 -83.27
N LYS A 500 17.99 -22.72 -82.90
CA LYS A 500 17.98 -23.97 -83.68
C LYS A 500 17.46 -23.76 -85.10
N SER A 501 16.40 -22.96 -85.27
CA SER A 501 15.87 -22.61 -86.59
C SER A 501 16.88 -21.81 -87.40
N ALA A 502 17.57 -20.84 -86.78
CA ALA A 502 18.62 -20.06 -87.45
C ALA A 502 19.80 -20.94 -87.89
N LEU A 503 20.24 -21.87 -87.03
CA LEU A 503 21.29 -22.84 -87.36
C LEU A 503 20.88 -23.73 -88.54
N LEU A 504 19.66 -24.28 -88.51
CA LEU A 504 19.15 -25.13 -89.60
C LEU A 504 19.04 -24.35 -90.91
N ARG A 505 18.64 -23.08 -90.87
CA ARG A 505 18.64 -22.21 -92.06
C ARG A 505 20.04 -21.97 -92.62
N ARG A 506 21.04 -21.71 -91.76
CA ARG A 506 22.44 -21.60 -92.19
C ARG A 506 22.93 -22.89 -92.84
N ARG A 507 22.69 -24.04 -92.21
CA ARG A 507 23.09 -25.34 -92.73
C ARG A 507 22.40 -25.68 -94.06
N LYS A 508 21.13 -25.32 -94.21
CA LYS A 508 20.42 -25.45 -95.48
C LYS A 508 21.08 -24.60 -96.58
N ALA A 509 21.38 -23.33 -96.29
CA ALA A 509 22.07 -22.45 -97.24
C ALA A 509 23.46 -22.97 -97.63
N GLU A 510 24.24 -23.49 -96.67
CA GLU A 510 25.54 -24.13 -96.94
C GLU A 510 25.39 -25.36 -97.85
N LEU A 511 24.35 -26.18 -97.65
CA LEU A 511 24.09 -27.35 -98.51
C LEU A 511 23.63 -26.94 -99.91
N GLU A 512 22.81 -25.90 -100.02
CA GLU A 512 22.40 -25.32 -101.32
C GLU A 512 23.62 -24.76 -102.08
N GLU A 513 24.55 -24.08 -101.39
CA GLU A 513 25.81 -23.61 -101.98
C GLU A 513 26.69 -24.78 -102.47
N LEU A 514 26.78 -25.86 -101.68
CA LEU A 514 27.56 -27.05 -102.04
C LEU A 514 26.97 -27.77 -103.26
N LEU A 515 25.64 -27.86 -103.36
CA LEU A 515 24.96 -28.45 -104.52
C LEU A 515 25.17 -27.64 -105.81
N ALA A 516 25.40 -26.31 -105.69
CA ALA A 516 25.65 -25.44 -106.83
C ALA A 516 27.11 -25.44 -107.31
N SER A 517 28.05 -25.97 -106.51
CA SER A 517 29.49 -25.98 -106.84
C SER A 517 29.90 -27.24 -107.61
N SER A 518 30.71 -27.09 -108.67
CA SER A 518 31.24 -28.21 -109.48
C SER A 518 32.50 -28.89 -108.89
N ASP A 519 33.07 -28.31 -107.84
CA ASP A 519 34.38 -28.64 -107.26
C ASP A 519 34.24 -29.39 -105.92
N LEU A 520 33.41 -30.44 -105.92
CA LEU A 520 33.09 -31.19 -104.70
C LEU A 520 34.32 -31.91 -104.11
N ASP A 521 35.16 -32.51 -104.95
CA ASP A 521 36.28 -33.34 -104.50
C ASP A 521 37.41 -32.52 -103.85
N SER A 522 37.68 -31.31 -104.36
CA SER A 522 38.64 -30.37 -103.76
C SER A 522 38.14 -29.85 -102.40
N ARG A 523 36.83 -29.58 -102.28
CA ARG A 523 36.22 -29.20 -100.99
C ARG A 523 36.17 -30.37 -100.00
N ILE A 524 35.88 -31.60 -100.44
CA ILE A 524 35.89 -32.80 -99.59
C ILE A 524 37.29 -33.08 -99.06
N THR A 525 38.31 -33.00 -99.90
CA THR A 525 39.71 -33.16 -99.47
C THR A 525 40.13 -32.06 -98.50
N SER A 526 39.72 -30.80 -98.71
CA SER A 526 39.97 -29.72 -97.74
C SER A 526 39.24 -29.94 -96.40
N LYS A 527 37.98 -30.41 -96.41
CA LYS A 527 37.23 -30.71 -95.19
C LYS A 527 37.78 -31.95 -94.48
N ARG A 528 38.28 -32.96 -95.20
CA ARG A 528 39.00 -34.11 -94.62
C ARG A 528 40.33 -33.69 -93.99
N ALA A 529 41.10 -32.83 -94.64
CA ALA A 529 42.33 -32.27 -94.08
C ALA A 529 42.03 -31.43 -92.83
N ARG A 530 40.98 -30.61 -92.85
CA ARG A 530 40.52 -29.86 -91.68
C ARG A 530 40.00 -30.77 -90.56
N LEU A 531 39.29 -31.84 -90.89
CA LEU A 531 38.87 -32.85 -89.92
C LEU A 531 40.07 -33.53 -89.27
N ALA A 532 41.09 -33.90 -90.04
CA ALA A 532 42.32 -34.49 -89.51
C ALA A 532 43.05 -33.50 -88.58
N GLY A 533 43.15 -32.23 -88.97
CA GLY A 533 43.74 -31.18 -88.12
C GLY A 533 42.94 -30.94 -86.84
N LEU A 534 41.61 -30.92 -86.92
CA LEU A 534 40.73 -30.80 -85.75
C LEU A 534 40.79 -32.03 -84.85
N GLN A 535 40.89 -33.23 -85.41
CA GLN A 535 41.10 -34.46 -84.63
C GLN A 535 42.43 -34.44 -83.88
N GLN A 536 43.48 -33.90 -84.51
CA GLN A 536 44.79 -33.75 -83.86
C GLN A 536 44.76 -32.70 -82.73
N GLN A 537 43.93 -31.65 -82.87
CA GLN A 537 43.68 -30.66 -81.81
C GLN A 537 42.72 -31.16 -80.73
N LEU A 538 41.84 -32.10 -81.05
CA LEU A 538 40.89 -32.69 -80.11
C LEU A 538 41.62 -33.48 -79.03
N ILE A 539 42.67 -34.23 -79.38
CA ILE A 539 43.42 -35.09 -78.46
C ILE A 539 43.98 -34.32 -77.24
N PRO A 540 44.73 -33.21 -77.40
CA PRO A 540 45.22 -32.45 -76.24
C PRO A 540 44.08 -31.76 -75.47
N LEU A 541 43.02 -31.30 -76.15
CA LEU A 541 41.86 -30.69 -75.49
C LEU A 541 41.05 -31.71 -74.69
N GLU A 542 40.92 -32.95 -75.16
CA GLU A 542 40.29 -34.05 -74.41
C GLU A 542 41.11 -34.41 -73.18
N GLN A 543 42.45 -34.42 -73.30
CA GLN A 543 43.35 -34.64 -72.16
C GLN A 543 43.25 -33.49 -71.14
N GLU A 544 43.22 -32.24 -71.59
CA GLU A 544 43.04 -31.08 -70.72
C GLU A 544 41.67 -31.10 -70.04
N ASN A 545 40.60 -31.41 -70.78
CA ASN A 545 39.26 -31.47 -70.24
C ASN A 545 39.08 -32.65 -69.27
N ALA A 546 39.76 -33.79 -69.51
CA ALA A 546 39.83 -34.90 -68.56
C ALA A 546 40.56 -34.49 -67.28
N ALA A 547 41.71 -33.80 -67.39
CA ALA A 547 42.43 -33.29 -66.23
C ALA A 547 41.62 -32.26 -65.42
N ILE A 548 40.89 -31.38 -66.10
CA ILE A 548 39.97 -30.43 -65.45
C ILE A 548 38.78 -31.17 -64.82
N ALA A 549 38.23 -32.20 -65.48
CA ALA A 549 37.15 -33.02 -64.93
C ALA A 549 37.58 -33.75 -63.65
N ASP A 550 38.77 -34.33 -63.64
CA ASP A 550 39.35 -34.97 -62.46
C ASP A 550 39.57 -33.95 -61.34
N SER A 551 40.12 -32.77 -61.66
CA SER A 551 40.27 -31.67 -60.69
C SER A 551 38.94 -31.17 -60.16
N ASN A 552 37.90 -31.10 -60.99
CA ASN A 552 36.56 -30.68 -60.58
C ASN A 552 35.89 -31.74 -59.70
N GLU A 553 36.08 -33.03 -60.00
CA GLU A 553 35.56 -34.11 -59.16
C GLU A 553 36.28 -34.14 -57.81
N GLU A 554 37.58 -33.87 -57.77
CA GLU A 554 38.32 -33.67 -56.51
C GLU A 554 37.81 -32.46 -55.72
N LEU A 555 37.54 -31.33 -56.39
CA LEU A 555 36.94 -30.17 -55.73
C LEU A 555 35.51 -30.45 -55.25
N ARG A 556 34.72 -31.19 -56.02
CA ARG A 556 33.35 -31.55 -55.68
C ARG A 556 33.31 -32.48 -54.45
N THR A 557 34.19 -33.48 -54.40
CA THR A 557 34.32 -34.37 -53.25
C THR A 557 34.81 -33.60 -52.02
N ARG A 558 35.78 -32.69 -52.15
CA ARG A 558 36.20 -31.78 -51.06
C ARG A 558 35.08 -30.85 -50.59
N TYR A 559 34.27 -30.33 -51.51
CA TYR A 559 33.13 -29.49 -51.16
C TYR A 559 32.04 -30.29 -50.44
N GLN A 560 31.67 -31.47 -50.96
CA GLN A 560 30.67 -32.33 -50.33
C GLN A 560 31.10 -32.77 -48.94
N THR A 561 32.36 -33.17 -48.76
CA THR A 561 32.91 -33.55 -47.45
C THR A 561 32.96 -32.37 -46.48
N ARG A 562 33.37 -31.17 -46.92
CA ARG A 562 33.33 -29.97 -46.07
C ARG A 562 31.91 -29.52 -45.74
N SER A 563 30.99 -29.60 -46.69
CA SER A 563 29.59 -29.24 -46.51
C SER A 563 28.88 -30.20 -45.57
N SER A 564 29.14 -31.51 -45.67
CA SER A 564 28.57 -32.49 -44.74
C SER A 564 29.17 -32.32 -43.34
N HIS A 565 30.47 -32.05 -43.24
CA HIS A 565 31.12 -31.71 -41.97
C HIS A 565 30.53 -30.44 -41.34
N ALA A 566 30.30 -29.38 -42.13
CA ALA A 566 29.68 -28.15 -41.66
C ALA A 566 28.22 -28.36 -41.23
N ALA A 567 27.45 -29.16 -41.96
CA ALA A 567 26.09 -29.53 -41.59
C ALA A 567 26.06 -30.31 -40.27
N ASN A 568 26.99 -31.25 -40.07
CA ASN A 568 27.14 -32.00 -38.82
C ASN A 568 27.54 -31.10 -37.64
N LEU A 569 28.45 -30.13 -37.86
CA LEU A 569 28.79 -29.15 -36.83
C LEU A 569 27.61 -28.23 -36.50
N SER A 570 26.81 -27.86 -37.49
CA SER A 570 25.61 -27.03 -37.29
C SER A 570 24.54 -27.78 -36.48
N SER A 571 24.28 -29.05 -36.79
CA SER A 571 23.34 -29.86 -36.01
C SER A 571 23.85 -30.11 -34.59
N LEU A 572 25.16 -30.32 -34.42
CA LEU A 572 25.79 -30.42 -33.11
C LEU A 572 25.69 -29.10 -32.32
N LEU A 573 25.90 -27.94 -32.96
CA LEU A 573 25.71 -26.64 -32.31
C LEU A 573 24.26 -26.38 -31.88
N VAL A 574 23.29 -26.80 -32.70
CA VAL A 574 21.86 -26.69 -32.35
C VAL A 574 21.55 -27.56 -31.14
N SER A 575 21.95 -28.83 -31.14
CA SER A 575 21.74 -29.71 -29.98
C SER A 575 22.46 -29.22 -28.71
N LEU A 576 23.67 -28.65 -28.84
CA LEU A 576 24.36 -28.02 -27.71
C LEU A 576 23.66 -26.76 -27.21
N ARG A 577 23.07 -25.94 -28.09
CA ARG A 577 22.27 -24.77 -27.70
C ARG A 577 20.98 -25.17 -27.00
N GLU A 578 20.29 -26.19 -27.49
CA GLU A 578 19.10 -26.76 -26.84
C GLU A 578 19.45 -27.32 -25.46
N ARG A 579 20.55 -28.07 -25.37
CA ARG A 579 21.04 -28.58 -24.07
C ARG A 579 21.43 -27.46 -23.12
N LYS A 580 22.08 -26.41 -23.61
CA LYS A 580 22.38 -25.21 -22.81
C LYS A 580 21.11 -24.54 -22.33
N ALA A 581 20.10 -24.37 -23.20
CA ALA A 581 18.82 -23.76 -22.85
C ALA A 581 18.07 -24.59 -21.78
N ALA A 582 18.07 -25.93 -21.92
CA ALA A 582 17.50 -26.84 -20.93
C ALA A 582 18.21 -26.71 -19.58
N LEU A 583 19.55 -26.76 -19.56
CA LEU A 583 20.34 -26.59 -18.33
C LEU A 583 20.17 -25.20 -17.71
N THR A 584 20.05 -24.13 -18.51
CA THR A 584 19.75 -22.81 -17.96
C THR A 584 18.36 -22.78 -17.34
N LYS A 585 17.36 -23.43 -17.95
CA LYS A 585 16.00 -23.51 -17.41
C LYS A 585 15.93 -24.36 -16.15
N GLU A 586 16.73 -25.41 -16.06
CA GLU A 586 16.90 -26.20 -14.82
C GLU A 586 17.62 -25.40 -13.75
N SER A 587 18.68 -24.65 -14.08
CA SER A 587 19.44 -23.84 -13.12
C SER A 587 18.68 -22.62 -12.62
N THR A 588 17.87 -21.96 -13.46
CA THR A 588 17.01 -20.83 -13.07
C THR A 588 15.59 -21.28 -12.74
N GLY A 589 15.37 -22.60 -12.70
CA GLY A 589 14.08 -23.17 -12.41
C GLY A 589 13.63 -22.79 -10.99
N PRO A 590 12.32 -22.72 -10.73
CA PRO A 590 11.83 -22.42 -9.40
C PRO A 590 12.36 -23.44 -8.40
N VAL A 591 12.30 -24.75 -8.69
CA VAL A 591 12.72 -25.80 -7.74
C VAL A 591 14.20 -25.66 -7.31
N THR A 592 15.11 -25.39 -8.23
CA THR A 592 16.55 -25.23 -7.93
C THR A 592 16.84 -23.91 -7.25
N CYS A 593 16.18 -22.81 -7.63
CA CYS A 593 16.26 -21.54 -6.92
C CYS A 593 15.75 -21.67 -5.47
N TRP A 594 14.65 -22.39 -5.26
CA TRP A 594 14.10 -22.68 -3.93
C TRP A 594 15.04 -23.57 -3.11
N MET A 595 15.64 -24.61 -3.69
CA MET A 595 16.64 -25.44 -3.01
C MET A 595 17.91 -24.66 -2.66
N ALA A 596 18.37 -23.78 -3.56
CA ALA A 596 19.52 -22.91 -3.30
C ALA A 596 19.22 -21.91 -2.19
N ALA A 597 18.05 -21.26 -2.23
CA ALA A 597 17.60 -20.35 -1.18
C ALA A 597 17.46 -21.06 0.18
N SER A 598 16.87 -22.25 0.20
CA SER A 598 16.77 -23.07 1.42
C SER A 598 18.14 -23.49 1.94
N ALA A 599 19.07 -23.86 1.05
CA ALA A 599 20.43 -24.20 1.47
C ALA A 599 21.21 -22.97 2.01
N THR A 600 20.97 -21.77 1.48
CA THR A 600 21.54 -20.53 2.03
C THR A 600 20.93 -20.17 3.38
N GLU A 601 19.61 -20.34 3.54
CA GLU A 601 18.94 -20.12 4.83
C GLU A 601 19.46 -21.09 5.91
N GLU A 602 19.66 -22.37 5.57
CA GLU A 602 20.27 -23.36 6.47
C GLU A 602 21.74 -23.02 6.79
N HIS A 603 22.49 -22.50 5.82
CA HIS A 603 23.86 -22.04 6.06
C HIS A 603 23.88 -20.88 7.05
N ASP A 604 23.04 -19.87 6.85
CA ASP A 604 22.94 -18.70 7.71
C ASP A 604 22.50 -19.09 9.13
N ARG A 605 21.56 -20.04 9.25
CA ARG A 605 21.15 -20.62 10.54
C ARG A 605 22.33 -21.28 11.26
N LEU A 606 23.06 -22.16 10.58
CA LEU A 606 24.21 -22.85 11.15
C LEU A 606 25.34 -21.89 11.52
N GLU A 607 25.53 -20.81 10.75
CA GLU A 607 26.51 -19.77 11.07
C GLU A 607 26.12 -18.98 12.33
N LEU A 608 24.84 -18.66 12.50
CA LEU A 608 24.32 -18.07 13.74
C LEU A 608 24.52 -19.00 14.93
N GLU A 609 24.17 -20.29 14.81
CA GLU A 609 24.40 -21.28 15.88
C GLU A 609 25.90 -21.43 16.23
N LEU A 610 26.78 -21.42 15.22
CA LEU A 610 28.23 -21.47 15.43
C LEU A 610 28.72 -20.22 16.18
N ASN A 611 28.20 -19.04 15.84
CA ASN A 611 28.52 -17.79 16.52
C ASN A 611 28.02 -17.79 17.97
N GLU A 612 26.81 -18.29 18.23
CA GLU A 612 26.29 -18.45 19.59
C GLU A 612 27.15 -19.41 20.41
N LEU A 613 27.50 -20.57 19.86
CA LEU A 613 28.41 -21.52 20.52
C LEU A 613 29.80 -20.93 20.76
N ALA A 614 30.31 -20.11 19.83
CA ALA A 614 31.57 -19.42 19.99
C ALA A 614 31.50 -18.38 21.13
N GLN A 615 30.40 -17.63 21.22
CA GLN A 615 30.15 -16.67 22.31
C GLN A 615 29.98 -17.39 23.65
N GLN A 616 29.23 -18.49 23.71
CA GLN A 616 29.08 -19.34 24.90
C GLN A 616 30.43 -19.90 25.34
N ARG A 617 31.25 -20.40 24.40
CA ARG A 617 32.61 -20.85 24.69
C ARG A 617 33.47 -19.72 25.25
N GLN A 618 33.41 -18.51 24.66
CA GLN A 618 34.14 -17.36 25.18
C GLN A 618 33.66 -16.95 26.58
N PHE A 619 32.36 -16.99 26.83
CA PHE A 619 31.79 -16.72 28.15
C PHE A 619 32.26 -17.76 29.17
N LEU A 620 32.15 -19.05 28.86
CA LEU A 620 32.62 -20.13 29.72
C LEU A 620 34.12 -20.04 29.98
N GLN A 621 34.90 -19.67 28.96
CA GLN A 621 36.34 -19.49 29.12
C GLN A 621 36.67 -18.32 30.03
N LYS A 622 36.01 -17.16 29.84
CA LYS A 622 36.10 -16.03 30.77
C LYS A 622 35.69 -16.46 32.17
N TYR A 623 34.57 -17.16 32.32
CA TYR A 623 34.09 -17.68 33.61
C TYR A 623 35.09 -18.61 34.28
N ILE A 624 35.70 -19.54 33.54
CA ILE A 624 36.77 -20.42 34.04
C ILE A 624 37.99 -19.61 34.48
N ASP A 625 38.39 -18.60 33.70
CA ASP A 625 39.53 -17.75 34.06
C ASP A 625 39.22 -16.91 35.31
N THR A 626 37.99 -16.38 35.43
CA THR A 626 37.53 -15.72 36.66
C THR A 626 37.55 -16.69 37.84
N MET A 627 37.04 -17.91 37.66
CA MET A 627 37.05 -18.96 38.68
C MET A 627 38.47 -19.37 39.08
N LYS A 628 39.41 -19.50 38.14
CA LYS A 628 40.83 -19.76 38.42
C LYS A 628 41.53 -18.60 39.14
N SER A 629 41.07 -17.36 38.92
CA SER A 629 41.59 -16.18 39.61
C SER A 629 41.05 -16.03 41.03
N GLN A 630 39.77 -16.36 41.24
CA GLN A 630 39.08 -16.24 42.53
C GLN A 630 39.31 -17.46 43.43
N TYR A 631 39.47 -18.63 42.82
CA TYR A 631 39.88 -19.86 43.47
C TYR A 631 41.23 -20.23 42.86
N ALA A 632 42.32 -20.15 43.64
CA ALA A 632 43.57 -20.77 43.27
C ALA A 632 43.37 -22.29 43.23
N ILE A 633 42.81 -22.81 42.13
CA ILE A 633 42.70 -24.24 41.87
C ILE A 633 44.09 -24.68 41.43
N THR A 634 44.97 -24.88 42.41
CA THR A 634 46.34 -25.34 42.22
C THR A 634 46.45 -26.80 41.74
N ASN A 635 45.34 -27.52 41.53
CA ASN A 635 45.37 -28.94 41.22
C ASN A 635 44.54 -29.34 39.98
N LEU A 636 44.79 -28.71 38.81
CA LEU A 636 44.36 -29.30 37.53
C LEU A 636 45.53 -29.87 36.70
N ASP A 637 46.75 -29.35 36.89
CA ASP A 637 47.95 -29.91 36.24
C ASP A 637 48.34 -31.30 36.78
N GLU A 638 47.88 -31.67 37.98
CA GLU A 638 48.07 -33.01 38.54
C GLU A 638 47.09 -34.06 37.96
N LEU A 639 45.92 -33.66 37.44
CA LEU A 639 44.99 -34.59 36.81
C LEU A 639 45.43 -34.96 35.38
N ASN A 640 46.00 -34.00 34.63
CA ASN A 640 46.52 -34.27 33.29
C ASN A 640 47.79 -35.14 33.29
N ARG A 641 48.53 -35.19 34.41
CA ARG A 641 49.70 -36.07 34.56
C ARG A 641 49.35 -37.54 34.83
N THR A 642 48.15 -37.86 35.28
CA THR A 642 47.76 -39.25 35.61
C THR A 642 47.15 -40.04 34.44
N GLN A 643 46.79 -39.39 33.33
CA GLN A 643 46.32 -40.11 32.13
C GLN A 643 47.40 -40.41 31.09
N HIS A 644 48.59 -39.82 31.18
CA HIS A 644 49.64 -40.01 30.17
C HIS A 644 50.53 -41.26 30.35
N ASN A 645 50.29 -42.08 31.38
CA ASN A 645 51.01 -43.34 31.60
C ASN A 645 50.06 -44.55 31.60
N LYS A 646 49.51 -44.87 30.42
CA LYS A 646 49.20 -46.26 30.02
C LYS A 646 49.17 -46.33 28.49
N SER A 647 50.31 -46.73 27.94
CA SER A 647 50.49 -47.25 26.60
C SER A 647 49.46 -48.32 26.24
N GLY A 648 49.11 -48.43 24.96
CA GLY A 648 48.72 -49.73 24.41
C GLY A 648 47.75 -49.68 23.24
N THR A 649 48.29 -49.53 22.03
CA THR A 649 47.91 -50.29 20.83
C THR A 649 46.72 -51.25 20.96
N ALA A 650 45.62 -50.96 20.25
CA ALA A 650 44.78 -52.01 19.67
C ALA A 650 43.90 -51.44 18.54
N THR A 651 44.29 -51.79 17.33
CA THR A 651 43.45 -51.99 16.15
C THR A 651 42.00 -52.37 16.47
N SER A 652 41.03 -51.66 15.89
CA SER A 652 39.74 -52.26 15.57
C SER A 652 39.34 -51.95 14.14
N ARG A 653 38.97 -53.03 13.47
CA ARG A 653 38.84 -53.21 12.04
C ARG A 653 37.58 -52.54 11.49
N VAL A 654 37.76 -52.04 10.27
CA VAL A 654 36.76 -52.00 9.20
C VAL A 654 35.94 -53.28 9.17
N ARG A 655 34.61 -53.15 9.18
CA ARG A 655 33.72 -54.17 8.62
C ARG A 655 32.84 -53.52 7.56
N THR A 656 33.24 -53.78 6.33
CA THR A 656 32.48 -53.62 5.10
C THR A 656 31.16 -54.38 5.15
N THR A 657 30.06 -53.76 4.75
CA THR A 657 28.99 -54.44 4.03
C THR A 657 28.83 -53.78 2.66
N ARG A 658 29.10 -54.58 1.63
CA ARG A 658 28.73 -54.32 0.24
C ARG A 658 27.23 -54.57 0.10
N ALA A 659 26.53 -53.64 -0.53
CA ALA A 659 25.39 -53.92 -1.40
C ALA A 659 25.40 -52.80 -2.46
N THR A 660 26.06 -53.03 -3.59
CA THR A 660 25.47 -53.54 -4.84
C THR A 660 24.41 -52.60 -5.44
N SER A 661 24.95 -51.71 -6.29
CA SER A 661 24.54 -51.48 -7.67
C SER A 661 23.22 -50.76 -7.99
N PRO A 662 23.21 -50.07 -9.14
CA PRO A 662 22.40 -48.90 -9.41
C PRO A 662 21.23 -49.20 -10.37
N THR A 663 20.28 -48.28 -10.47
CA THR A 663 19.48 -48.14 -11.69
C THR A 663 19.16 -46.66 -11.92
N TYR A 664 19.70 -46.14 -13.02
CA TYR A 664 19.20 -44.97 -13.74
C TYR A 664 17.81 -45.29 -14.30
N ILE A 665 16.88 -44.34 -14.23
CA ILE A 665 16.42 -43.51 -15.37
C ILE A 665 16.30 -42.08 -14.85
#